data_AF-A0A6L7YDN1-F1
#
_entry.id   AF-A0A6L7YDN1-F1
#
_cell.length_a   1.000
_cell.length_b   1.000
_cell.length_c   1.000
_cell.angle_alpha   90.00
_cell.angle_beta   90.00
_cell.angle_gamma   90.00
#
_symmetry.space_group_name_H-M   'P 1'
#
loop_
_entity.id
_entity.type
_entity.pdbx_description
1 polymer ?
#
loop_
_entity_poly.entity_id
_entity_poly.type
_entity_poly.pdbx_seq_one_letter_code
_entity_poly.pdbx_strand_id
1 'polypeptide(L)'
;MRPRSLRPALLAALAALLFTAGLAHTSEASDGASEGGTITTLLHPGWNMVGWVGPETPTSELFDALPQLQTVGAWDASAGAYRYEWRGLKNDVPAVTPGMGLWLYLGGDRQLYWTRPGTSDGVVLRLGAGRRLVGVVADGAVEPPEDADARAWRWDPLRQDYEPYRFGDATLRGGEALWIEAAAPFNLWQPGTESPPLFFLGDVSDYRRETLLGEYPKLRRYFAEEFGVAIRGNTHYIAADVEAIRPLYLQFVGREPPEGFCGRSVGSIQLVTVRCIGPPGGTLDYDYISQLLIEVPGKGVHGRGEPALDPRGPGWLIAGARQYALEEYRGGPTTRQRLNLETGARRTSLPLSYFEVSDNRDGATNFSETALGFFAVEWLAQRAGNPAVFDYLKLVRTSNDWRAAFATAFGIDVEDFYLSFATYRAGDLTPLPHLIDDLDAPALVFLGDVPEADAAEVRAEFENVQQFYSDRFEARATEFTLYVAADESTALRAFPDRRHHSCSSPPSWSSAVALLEQCLNWSALERIYVGAMVQELAPLGLLRFPGISAYTESSRGPNWLLSGLENYATTAYQAAAGRRDLAYNWEAHARVARSTSYSLREVANTGDGPVAALGYLAVDWLVERAGDRAVFEYYRLLLPEPSVEAAFERAFGLTIEAFYLEFDEYHARLRESGQ
;
A
#
# COMPACT_ATOMS: atom_id res chain seq x y z
N MET A 1 24.83 16.37 70.83
CA MET A 1 23.62 15.54 70.98
C MET A 1 23.55 14.60 69.78
N ARG A 2 23.46 13.28 70.02
CA ARG A 2 23.45 12.24 68.98
C ARG A 2 22.11 12.23 68.21
N PRO A 3 22.10 12.04 66.88
CA PRO A 3 21.00 11.39 66.20
C PRO A 3 21.21 9.87 66.15
N ARG A 4 20.10 9.16 66.31
CA ARG A 4 19.95 7.71 66.40
C ARG A 4 20.11 7.05 65.04
N SER A 5 20.74 5.88 65.04
CA SER A 5 20.80 4.92 63.95
C SER A 5 19.44 4.26 63.69
N LEU A 6 18.90 4.55 62.52
CA LEU A 6 17.89 3.80 61.75
C LEU A 6 18.56 3.70 60.36
N ARG A 7 18.90 2.58 59.73
CA ARG A 7 18.35 1.22 59.73
C ARG A 7 19.37 0.27 59.03
N PRO A 8 19.81 -0.84 59.64
CA PRO A 8 20.25 -2.02 58.90
C PRO A 8 19.05 -2.92 58.51
N ALA A 9 17.95 -2.86 59.27
CA ALA A 9 16.75 -3.68 59.03
C ALA A 9 15.96 -3.28 57.77
N LEU A 10 16.03 -2.00 57.34
CA LEU A 10 15.32 -1.54 56.15
C LEU A 10 16.07 -1.85 54.86
N LEU A 11 17.41 -1.89 54.92
CA LEU A 11 18.25 -2.35 53.81
C LEU A 11 18.16 -3.87 53.62
N ALA A 12 18.04 -4.62 54.72
CA ALA A 12 17.78 -6.07 54.65
C ALA A 12 16.37 -6.39 54.11
N ALA A 13 15.36 -5.58 54.45
CA ALA A 13 14.00 -5.74 53.91
C ALA A 13 13.90 -5.37 52.42
N LEU A 14 14.64 -4.35 51.95
CA LEU A 14 14.72 -4.02 50.52
C LEU A 14 15.51 -5.06 49.71
N ALA A 15 16.57 -5.63 50.28
CA ALA A 15 17.31 -6.72 49.64
C ALA A 15 16.50 -8.02 49.56
N ALA A 16 15.67 -8.32 50.58
CA ALA A 16 14.78 -9.48 50.56
C ALA A 16 13.60 -9.33 49.57
N LEU A 17 13.09 -8.11 49.36
CA LEU A 17 12.09 -7.81 48.33
C LEU A 17 12.67 -7.85 46.90
N LEU A 18 13.95 -7.52 46.73
CA LEU A 18 14.63 -7.65 45.43
C LEU A 18 15.03 -9.10 45.11
N PHE A 19 15.26 -9.96 46.11
CA PHE A 19 15.53 -11.38 45.88
C PHE A 19 14.27 -12.26 45.73
N THR A 20 13.09 -11.79 46.17
CA THR A 20 11.81 -12.50 45.93
C THR A 20 11.12 -12.09 44.62
N ALA A 21 11.51 -10.96 44.01
CA ALA A 21 11.10 -10.60 42.65
C ALA A 21 12.03 -11.15 41.55
N GLY A 22 13.18 -11.76 41.92
CA GLY A 22 14.20 -12.28 41.00
C GLY A 22 14.14 -13.78 40.71
N LEU A 23 13.08 -14.47 41.14
CA LEU A 23 12.77 -15.87 40.79
C LEU A 23 11.44 -16.00 40.04
N ALA A 24 10.94 -14.91 39.47
CA ALA A 24 10.09 -15.03 38.29
C ALA A 24 10.97 -15.68 37.22
N HIS A 25 10.56 -16.87 36.76
CA HIS A 25 11.14 -17.52 35.60
C HIS A 25 11.55 -16.45 34.58
N THR A 26 12.84 -16.35 34.29
CA THR A 26 13.22 -16.12 32.91
C THR A 26 12.56 -17.25 32.16
N SER A 27 11.31 -17.04 31.70
CA SER A 27 10.91 -17.69 30.47
C SER A 27 11.96 -17.16 29.50
N GLU A 28 12.99 -17.97 29.27
CA GLU A 28 13.41 -18.16 27.90
C GLU A 28 12.11 -18.10 27.10
N ALA A 29 12.05 -17.16 26.16
CA ALA A 29 11.08 -17.25 25.09
C ALA A 29 11.37 -18.59 24.41
N SER A 30 10.88 -19.67 25.04
CA SER A 30 10.47 -20.90 24.43
C SER A 30 9.66 -20.39 23.27
N ASP A 31 10.25 -20.49 22.08
CA ASP A 31 9.55 -20.34 20.83
C ASP A 31 8.18 -20.93 21.06
N GLY A 32 7.18 -20.06 21.11
CA GLY A 32 5.80 -20.44 21.33
C GLY A 32 5.34 -21.17 20.08
N ALA A 33 5.90 -22.36 19.85
CA ALA A 33 5.40 -23.35 18.95
C ALA A 33 4.01 -23.64 19.47
N SER A 34 3.03 -22.90 18.94
CA SER A 34 1.61 -23.15 19.15
C SER A 34 1.45 -24.66 19.05
N GLU A 35 0.92 -25.31 20.09
CA GLU A 35 0.76 -26.77 20.08
C GLU A 35 -0.17 -27.14 18.93
N GLY A 36 0.39 -27.35 17.74
CA GLY A 36 -0.35 -27.72 16.55
C GLY A 36 -1.15 -28.98 16.87
N GLY A 37 -2.39 -29.03 16.40
CA GLY A 37 -3.27 -30.18 16.65
C GLY A 37 -2.55 -31.49 16.36
N THR A 38 -2.73 -32.51 17.20
CA THR A 38 -2.11 -33.82 16.96
C THR A 38 -2.95 -34.62 15.96
N ILE A 39 -2.28 -35.36 15.09
CA ILE A 39 -2.91 -36.24 14.10
C ILE A 39 -2.56 -37.69 14.46
N THR A 40 -3.58 -38.52 14.62
CA THR A 40 -3.43 -39.95 14.90
C THR A 40 -3.84 -40.78 13.68
N THR A 41 -2.92 -41.59 13.17
CA THR A 41 -3.16 -42.53 12.05
C THR A 41 -3.06 -43.97 12.55
N LEU A 42 -3.98 -44.84 12.15
CA LEU A 42 -3.89 -46.28 12.39
C LEU A 42 -3.05 -46.93 11.29
N LEU A 43 -1.96 -47.58 11.66
CA LEU A 43 -1.08 -48.33 10.77
C LEU A 43 -1.37 -49.83 10.89
N HIS A 44 -1.39 -50.53 9.77
CA HIS A 44 -1.59 -51.97 9.68
C HIS A 44 -0.26 -52.68 9.38
N PRO A 45 -0.11 -53.97 9.75
CA PRO A 45 0.99 -54.79 9.24
C PRO A 45 1.06 -54.76 7.71
N GLY A 46 2.27 -54.66 7.15
CA GLY A 46 2.49 -54.52 5.71
C GLY A 46 2.63 -53.06 5.26
N TRP A 47 2.20 -52.75 4.03
CA TRP A 47 2.34 -51.41 3.45
C TRP A 47 1.22 -50.48 3.90
N ASN A 48 1.60 -49.24 4.20
CA ASN A 48 0.69 -48.15 4.55
C ASN A 48 1.07 -46.92 3.74
N MET A 49 0.06 -46.21 3.21
CA MET A 49 0.24 -44.92 2.57
C MET A 49 -0.14 -43.83 3.56
N VAL A 50 0.80 -42.97 3.92
CA VAL A 50 0.62 -41.99 5.01
C VAL A 50 1.14 -40.63 4.59
N GLY A 51 0.42 -39.57 4.93
CA GLY A 51 0.87 -38.20 4.71
C GLY A 51 1.72 -37.70 5.86
N TRP A 52 2.86 -37.08 5.54
CA TRP A 52 3.60 -36.29 6.51
C TRP A 52 2.96 -34.92 6.66
N VAL A 53 2.65 -34.56 7.90
CA VAL A 53 1.87 -33.36 8.26
C VAL A 53 2.55 -32.53 9.34
N GLY A 54 3.64 -33.04 9.92
CA GLY A 54 4.42 -32.34 10.93
C GLY A 54 5.53 -31.48 10.30
N PRO A 55 6.35 -30.82 11.13
CA PRO A 55 7.52 -30.08 10.66
C PRO A 55 8.51 -30.99 9.92
N GLU A 56 9.46 -30.40 9.18
CA GLU A 56 10.54 -31.18 8.57
C GLU A 56 11.27 -32.02 9.63
N THR A 57 11.34 -33.33 9.41
CA THR A 57 11.83 -34.29 10.39
C THR A 57 12.74 -35.32 9.72
N PRO A 58 13.93 -35.60 10.29
CA PRO A 58 14.78 -36.69 9.81
C PRO A 58 14.04 -38.03 9.84
N THR A 59 14.19 -38.83 8.79
CA THR A 59 13.60 -40.18 8.71
C THR A 59 14.03 -41.12 9.85
N SER A 60 15.23 -40.91 10.42
CA SER A 60 15.69 -41.64 11.62
C SER A 60 14.73 -41.49 12.79
N GLU A 61 14.14 -40.31 12.98
CA GLU A 61 13.18 -40.07 14.06
C GLU A 61 11.86 -40.82 13.82
N LEU A 62 11.48 -41.10 12.57
CA LEU A 62 10.35 -41.96 12.25
C LEU A 62 10.61 -43.40 12.70
N PHE A 63 11.82 -43.91 12.46
CA PHE A 63 12.21 -45.25 12.91
C PHE A 63 12.26 -45.35 14.43
N ASP A 64 12.67 -44.29 15.13
CA ASP A 64 12.68 -44.25 16.59
C ASP A 64 11.25 -44.19 17.16
N ALA A 65 10.37 -43.39 16.54
CA ALA A 65 8.96 -43.27 16.93
C ALA A 65 8.14 -44.54 16.65
N LEU A 66 8.52 -45.32 15.63
CA LEU A 66 7.78 -46.50 15.18
C LEU A 66 8.71 -47.73 15.16
N PRO A 67 8.98 -48.41 16.29
CA PRO A 67 9.94 -49.52 16.35
C PRO A 67 9.67 -50.68 15.37
N GLN A 68 8.41 -50.86 14.95
CA GLN A 68 7.98 -51.89 14.00
C GLN A 68 8.24 -51.51 12.53
N LEU A 69 8.47 -50.23 12.23
CA LEU A 69 8.74 -49.71 10.90
C LEU A 69 10.06 -50.27 10.37
N GLN A 70 10.03 -50.93 9.22
CA GLN A 70 11.23 -51.49 8.58
C GLN A 70 11.70 -50.64 7.40
N THR A 71 10.76 -50.01 6.69
CA THR A 71 11.05 -49.27 5.46
C THR A 71 10.19 -48.03 5.36
N VAL A 72 10.81 -46.93 4.93
CA VAL A 72 10.17 -45.68 4.54
C VAL A 72 10.47 -45.44 3.08
N GLY A 73 9.43 -45.34 2.25
CA GLY A 73 9.52 -44.89 0.87
C GLY A 73 8.99 -43.47 0.72
N ALA A 74 9.71 -42.60 0.04
CA ALA A 74 9.24 -41.29 -0.38
C ALA A 74 9.26 -41.23 -1.91
N TRP A 75 8.22 -40.66 -2.51
CA TRP A 75 8.17 -40.50 -3.96
C TRP A 75 9.02 -39.32 -4.41
N ASP A 76 10.05 -39.58 -5.22
CA ASP A 76 10.79 -38.53 -5.89
C ASP A 76 10.10 -38.20 -7.22
N ALA A 77 9.42 -37.06 -7.20
CA ALA A 77 8.71 -36.54 -8.34
C ALA A 77 9.61 -36.27 -9.56
N SER A 78 10.86 -35.85 -9.33
CA SER A 78 11.81 -35.52 -10.40
C SER A 78 12.38 -36.77 -11.07
N ALA A 79 12.65 -37.82 -10.28
CA ALA A 79 13.12 -39.12 -10.77
C ALA A 79 11.98 -40.03 -11.25
N GLY A 80 10.73 -39.74 -10.90
CA GLY A 80 9.58 -40.60 -11.20
C GLY A 80 9.70 -41.98 -10.53
N ALA A 81 10.33 -42.04 -9.35
CA ALA A 81 10.64 -43.28 -8.66
C ALA A 81 10.58 -43.10 -7.13
N TYR A 82 10.42 -44.20 -6.41
CA TYR A 82 10.54 -44.20 -4.96
C TYR A 82 12.01 -44.18 -4.54
N ARG A 83 12.32 -43.32 -3.56
CA ARG A 83 13.52 -43.43 -2.74
C ARG A 83 13.17 -44.13 -1.44
N TYR A 84 14.01 -45.06 -1.02
CA TYR A 84 13.75 -45.87 0.16
C TYR A 84 14.83 -45.69 1.22
N GLU A 85 14.41 -45.78 2.47
CA GLU A 85 15.29 -45.98 3.61
C GLU A 85 14.84 -47.19 4.41
N TRP A 86 15.79 -48.00 4.84
CA TRP A 86 15.57 -49.21 5.61
C TRP A 86 16.16 -49.07 7.00
N ARG A 87 15.49 -49.62 8.01
CA ARG A 87 16.01 -49.59 9.38
C ARG A 87 17.40 -50.21 9.45
N GLY A 88 18.35 -49.47 9.99
CA GLY A 88 19.75 -49.91 10.15
C GLY A 88 20.60 -49.80 8.88
N LEU A 89 20.05 -49.32 7.76
CA LEU A 89 20.80 -49.02 6.54
C LEU A 89 20.56 -47.56 6.17
N LYS A 90 21.61 -46.74 6.24
CA LYS A 90 21.52 -45.32 5.90
C LYS A 90 21.39 -45.16 4.38
N ASN A 91 20.32 -44.51 3.90
CA ASN A 91 19.99 -44.35 2.47
C ASN A 91 19.49 -42.92 2.12
N ASP A 92 18.86 -42.77 0.95
CA ASP A 92 18.68 -41.51 0.19
C ASP A 92 17.46 -40.65 0.56
N VAL A 93 16.73 -40.95 1.65
CA VAL A 93 15.60 -40.12 2.13
C VAL A 93 16.03 -39.41 3.42
N PRO A 94 16.69 -38.24 3.35
CA PRO A 94 17.29 -37.65 4.56
C PRO A 94 16.27 -37.07 5.54
N ALA A 95 15.13 -36.59 5.05
CA ALA A 95 14.08 -35.98 5.85
C ALA A 95 12.72 -36.07 5.14
N VAL A 96 11.65 -36.01 5.92
CA VAL A 96 10.27 -35.88 5.45
C VAL A 96 9.77 -34.46 5.72
N THR A 97 9.04 -33.88 4.76
CA THR A 97 8.56 -32.48 4.81
C THR A 97 7.03 -32.41 4.73
N PRO A 98 6.40 -31.35 5.29
CA PRO A 98 4.94 -31.21 5.28
C PRO A 98 4.31 -31.42 3.90
N GLY A 99 3.25 -32.22 3.82
CA GLY A 99 2.53 -32.57 2.59
C GLY A 99 3.19 -33.66 1.73
N MET A 100 4.37 -34.16 2.10
CA MET A 100 4.98 -35.33 1.45
C MET A 100 4.16 -36.59 1.75
N GLY A 101 3.83 -37.37 0.73
CA GLY A 101 3.24 -38.69 0.93
C GLY A 101 4.32 -39.77 1.07
N LEU A 102 4.12 -40.68 2.01
CA LEU A 102 5.06 -41.71 2.43
C LEU A 102 4.47 -43.11 2.22
N TRP A 103 5.36 -44.06 1.95
CA TRP A 103 5.07 -45.47 1.82
C TRP A 103 5.78 -46.24 2.93
N LEU A 104 5.05 -46.64 3.96
CA LEU A 104 5.61 -47.21 5.19
C LEU A 104 5.38 -48.72 5.22
N TYR A 105 6.45 -49.50 5.41
CA TYR A 105 6.33 -50.94 5.67
C TYR A 105 6.47 -51.23 7.17
N LEU A 106 5.37 -51.65 7.80
CA LEU A 106 5.35 -52.11 9.18
C LEU A 106 5.54 -53.63 9.23
N GLY A 107 6.57 -54.07 9.98
CA GLY A 107 6.73 -55.47 10.34
C GLY A 107 5.82 -55.88 11.51
N GLY A 108 5.78 -57.18 11.80
CA GLY A 108 4.96 -57.74 12.88
C GLY A 108 3.52 -58.08 12.45
N ASP A 109 2.65 -58.35 13.41
CA ASP A 109 1.27 -58.81 13.23
C ASP A 109 0.22 -57.91 13.90
N ARG A 110 0.64 -56.79 14.49
CA ARG A 110 -0.22 -55.87 15.24
C ARG A 110 -0.38 -54.54 14.53
N GLN A 111 -1.57 -53.97 14.66
CA GLN A 111 -1.83 -52.58 14.27
C GLN A 111 -1.19 -51.62 15.28
N LEU A 112 -0.85 -50.43 14.82
CA LEU A 112 -0.19 -49.39 15.62
C LEU A 112 -0.90 -48.05 15.41
N TYR A 113 -1.27 -47.40 16.51
CA TYR A 113 -1.72 -46.00 16.47
C TYR A 113 -0.51 -45.09 16.50
N TRP A 114 -0.34 -44.28 15.47
CA TRP A 114 0.74 -43.32 15.36
C TRP A 114 0.22 -41.89 15.49
N THR A 115 0.52 -41.26 16.62
CA THR A 115 0.20 -39.85 16.87
C THR A 115 1.43 -38.99 16.60
N ARG A 116 1.24 -37.90 15.87
CA ARG A 116 2.30 -36.93 15.54
C ARG A 116 1.76 -35.50 15.52
N PRO A 117 2.61 -34.47 15.67
CA PRO A 117 2.19 -33.08 15.49
C PRO A 117 1.66 -32.85 14.06
N GLY A 118 0.53 -32.16 13.94
CA GLY A 118 0.06 -31.60 12.68
C GLY A 118 0.57 -30.17 12.50
N THR A 119 0.60 -29.71 11.25
CA THR A 119 0.87 -28.32 10.94
C THR A 119 -0.38 -27.48 11.17
N SER A 120 -0.25 -26.41 11.96
CA SER A 120 -1.27 -25.37 12.08
C SER A 120 -1.37 -24.55 10.80
N ASP A 121 -0.24 -24.37 10.12
CA ASP A 121 -0.15 -23.71 8.82
C ASP A 121 -0.61 -24.65 7.70
N GLY A 122 -1.24 -24.10 6.67
CA GLY A 122 -1.50 -24.88 5.45
C GLY A 122 -0.27 -24.96 4.56
N VAL A 123 -0.27 -25.91 3.63
CA VAL A 123 0.86 -26.17 2.73
C VAL A 123 0.42 -26.01 1.28
N VAL A 124 1.33 -25.48 0.46
CA VAL A 124 1.17 -25.47 -1.00
C VAL A 124 2.10 -26.51 -1.59
N LEU A 125 1.56 -27.47 -2.32
CA LEU A 125 2.35 -28.47 -3.04
C LEU A 125 2.38 -28.15 -4.52
N ARG A 126 3.58 -27.99 -5.08
CA ARG A 126 3.77 -27.85 -6.53
C ARG A 126 3.82 -29.23 -7.17
N LEU A 127 2.75 -29.61 -7.85
CA LEU A 127 2.63 -30.92 -8.48
C LEU A 127 2.89 -30.79 -9.97
N GLY A 128 3.98 -31.38 -10.46
CA GLY A 128 4.19 -31.53 -11.90
C GLY A 128 3.23 -32.56 -12.51
N ALA A 129 3.09 -32.57 -13.84
CA ALA A 129 2.29 -33.55 -14.56
C ALA A 129 2.69 -35.01 -14.26
N GLY A 130 1.74 -35.93 -14.42
CA GLY A 130 1.88 -37.35 -14.12
C GLY A 130 1.55 -37.67 -12.67
N ARG A 131 2.08 -38.80 -12.17
CA ARG A 131 1.78 -39.34 -10.83
C ARG A 131 2.62 -38.72 -9.73
N ARG A 132 1.96 -38.32 -8.65
CA ARG A 132 2.54 -37.73 -7.44
C ARG A 132 1.90 -38.35 -6.20
N LEU A 133 2.72 -38.72 -5.22
CA LEU A 133 2.25 -39.20 -3.93
C LEU A 133 2.23 -38.02 -2.94
N VAL A 134 1.04 -37.71 -2.42
CA VAL A 134 0.76 -36.51 -1.64
C VAL A 134 0.20 -36.88 -0.27
N GLY A 135 0.70 -36.23 0.79
CA GLY A 135 0.13 -36.33 2.13
C GLY A 135 -1.02 -35.35 2.31
N VAL A 136 -2.09 -35.80 2.98
CA VAL A 136 -3.26 -34.99 3.34
C VAL A 136 -2.99 -34.27 4.66
N VAL A 137 -2.96 -32.94 4.65
CA VAL A 137 -2.57 -32.13 5.82
C VAL A 137 -3.71 -31.90 6.80
N ALA A 138 -4.93 -31.71 6.32
CA ALA A 138 -6.13 -31.55 7.15
C ALA A 138 -7.32 -32.31 6.55
N ASP A 139 -8.37 -32.48 7.35
CA ASP A 139 -9.57 -33.18 6.92
C ASP A 139 -10.22 -32.47 5.72
N GLY A 140 -10.56 -33.23 4.68
CA GLY A 140 -11.19 -32.70 3.46
C GLY A 140 -10.30 -31.80 2.59
N ALA A 141 -8.99 -31.75 2.85
CA ALA A 141 -8.07 -30.75 2.29
C ALA A 141 -7.54 -31.02 0.87
N VAL A 142 -8.21 -31.82 0.03
CA VAL A 142 -7.69 -32.14 -1.32
C VAL A 142 -8.74 -31.91 -2.39
N GLU A 143 -8.66 -30.72 -3.00
CA GLU A 143 -9.44 -30.33 -4.17
C GLU A 143 -8.50 -29.72 -5.21
N PRO A 144 -8.05 -30.48 -6.22
CA PRO A 144 -7.27 -29.92 -7.31
C PRO A 144 -8.12 -28.93 -8.13
N PRO A 145 -7.50 -27.96 -8.82
CA PRO A 145 -8.17 -27.12 -9.80
C PRO A 145 -8.89 -27.95 -10.88
N GLU A 146 -10.05 -27.46 -11.34
CA GLU A 146 -10.88 -28.19 -12.32
C GLU A 146 -10.15 -28.48 -13.64
N ASP A 147 -9.25 -27.60 -14.05
CA ASP A 147 -8.46 -27.68 -15.27
C ASP A 147 -7.25 -28.63 -15.19
N ALA A 148 -6.93 -29.17 -14.01
CA ALA A 148 -5.82 -30.11 -13.83
C ALA A 148 -6.08 -31.52 -14.43
N ASP A 149 -7.34 -31.87 -14.74
CA ASP A 149 -7.80 -33.22 -15.11
C ASP A 149 -7.22 -34.30 -14.17
N ALA A 150 -7.30 -34.02 -12.87
CA ALA A 150 -6.67 -34.85 -11.85
C ALA A 150 -7.53 -36.09 -11.54
N ARG A 151 -6.84 -37.21 -11.30
CA ARG A 151 -7.42 -38.46 -10.78
C ARG A 151 -6.65 -38.86 -9.54
N ALA A 152 -7.34 -39.49 -8.60
CA ALA A 152 -6.71 -39.91 -7.37
C ALA A 152 -7.00 -41.36 -7.01
N TRP A 153 -6.07 -41.95 -6.25
CA TRP A 153 -6.22 -43.27 -5.66
C TRP A 153 -5.76 -43.22 -4.21
N ARG A 154 -6.53 -43.90 -3.36
CA ARG A 154 -6.22 -44.14 -1.95
C ARG A 154 -5.72 -45.58 -1.79
N TRP A 155 -4.89 -45.81 -0.79
CA TRP A 155 -4.45 -47.15 -0.42
C TRP A 155 -5.35 -47.70 0.68
N ASP A 156 -5.91 -48.90 0.48
CA ASP A 156 -6.61 -49.65 1.51
C ASP A 156 -5.58 -50.53 2.24
N PRO A 157 -5.14 -50.18 3.46
CA PRO A 157 -4.12 -50.93 4.17
C PRO A 157 -4.62 -52.30 4.66
N LEU A 158 -5.92 -52.56 4.69
CA LEU A 158 -6.46 -53.88 5.02
C LEU A 158 -6.43 -54.82 3.82
N ARG A 159 -6.78 -54.30 2.64
CA ARG A 159 -6.75 -55.08 1.39
C ARG A 159 -5.38 -55.12 0.72
N GLN A 160 -4.48 -54.21 1.09
CA GLN A 160 -3.20 -53.98 0.44
C GLN A 160 -3.39 -53.72 -1.08
N ASP A 161 -4.35 -52.86 -1.42
CA ASP A 161 -4.70 -52.51 -2.80
C ASP A 161 -5.11 -51.03 -2.94
N TYR A 162 -5.09 -50.51 -4.17
CA TYR A 162 -5.51 -49.15 -4.48
C TYR A 162 -7.00 -49.09 -4.80
N GLU A 163 -7.69 -48.11 -4.22
CA GLU A 163 -9.06 -47.76 -4.54
C GLU A 163 -9.13 -46.38 -5.23
N PRO A 164 -9.91 -46.21 -6.30
CA PRO A 164 -10.15 -44.90 -6.88
C PRO A 164 -10.75 -43.94 -5.85
N TYR A 165 -10.19 -42.74 -5.75
CA TYR A 165 -10.69 -41.66 -4.91
C TYR A 165 -11.30 -40.58 -5.78
N ARG A 166 -12.54 -40.19 -5.43
CA ARG A 166 -13.21 -39.06 -6.04
C ARG A 166 -13.11 -37.86 -5.11
N PHE A 167 -12.52 -36.77 -5.61
CA PHE A 167 -12.43 -35.52 -4.86
C PHE A 167 -13.83 -35.08 -4.40
N GLY A 168 -13.96 -34.73 -3.12
CA GLY A 168 -15.23 -34.33 -2.49
C GLY A 168 -16.13 -35.46 -1.97
N ASP A 169 -15.95 -36.72 -2.40
CA ASP A 169 -16.89 -37.83 -2.11
C ASP A 169 -16.61 -38.58 -0.79
N ALA A 170 -15.49 -38.31 -0.10
CA ALA A 170 -15.20 -38.88 1.22
C ALA A 170 -14.34 -37.93 2.06
N THR A 171 -14.51 -37.95 3.39
CA THR A 171 -13.61 -37.24 4.32
C THR A 171 -12.28 -37.98 4.41
N LEU A 172 -11.33 -37.62 3.55
CA LEU A 172 -9.92 -37.87 3.84
C LEU A 172 -9.57 -37.21 5.17
N ARG A 173 -8.86 -37.94 6.01
CA ARG A 173 -8.39 -37.44 7.28
C ARG A 173 -6.98 -36.87 7.16
N GLY A 174 -6.69 -35.85 7.96
CA GLY A 174 -5.32 -35.40 8.19
C GLY A 174 -4.41 -36.59 8.49
N GLY A 175 -3.28 -36.64 7.81
CA GLY A 175 -2.30 -37.71 7.92
C GLY A 175 -2.51 -38.90 6.99
N GLU A 176 -3.61 -39.00 6.24
CA GLU A 176 -3.71 -39.94 5.12
C GLU A 176 -2.85 -39.46 3.93
N ALA A 177 -2.74 -40.28 2.88
CA ALA A 177 -2.07 -39.88 1.64
C ALA A 177 -2.85 -40.37 0.43
N LEU A 178 -2.58 -39.75 -0.72
CA LEU A 178 -3.19 -40.01 -2.02
C LEU A 178 -2.12 -40.09 -3.10
N TRP A 179 -2.32 -41.01 -4.04
CA TRP A 179 -1.76 -40.83 -5.37
C TRP A 179 -2.64 -39.87 -6.14
N ILE A 180 -2.03 -38.85 -6.74
CA ILE A 180 -2.68 -37.91 -7.66
C ILE A 180 -1.97 -38.03 -9.00
N GLU A 181 -2.71 -38.29 -10.06
CA GLU A 181 -2.25 -38.21 -11.45
C GLU A 181 -2.93 -37.03 -12.12
N ALA A 182 -2.16 -36.10 -12.69
CA ALA A 182 -2.69 -34.94 -13.38
C ALA A 182 -2.08 -34.78 -14.78
N ALA A 183 -2.85 -34.22 -15.70
CA ALA A 183 -2.41 -34.00 -17.08
C ALA A 183 -1.46 -32.79 -17.19
N ALA A 184 -1.65 -31.79 -16.33
CA ALA A 184 -0.90 -30.54 -16.30
C ALA A 184 -0.27 -30.29 -14.91
N PRO A 185 0.81 -29.51 -14.82
CA PRO A 185 1.32 -29.05 -13.54
C PRO A 185 0.33 -28.09 -12.87
N PHE A 186 0.20 -28.16 -11.54
CA PHE A 186 -0.65 -27.27 -10.76
C PHE A 186 -0.15 -27.13 -9.32
N ASN A 187 -0.64 -26.10 -8.62
CA ASN A 187 -0.42 -25.92 -7.19
C ASN A 187 -1.62 -26.49 -6.42
N LEU A 188 -1.37 -27.38 -5.47
CA LEU A 188 -2.39 -27.93 -4.58
C LEU A 188 -2.30 -27.25 -3.22
N TRP A 189 -3.31 -26.44 -2.89
CA TRP A 189 -3.48 -25.88 -1.54
C TRP A 189 -4.09 -26.93 -0.60
N GLN A 190 -3.46 -27.14 0.55
CA GLN A 190 -4.05 -27.89 1.65
C GLN A 190 -4.12 -26.99 2.89
N PRO A 191 -5.31 -26.62 3.37
CA PRO A 191 -5.43 -25.86 4.61
C PRO A 191 -4.77 -26.60 5.77
N GLY A 192 -4.19 -25.84 6.69
CA GLY A 192 -3.66 -26.37 7.95
C GLY A 192 -4.79 -26.72 8.91
N THR A 193 -4.42 -27.27 10.06
CA THR A 193 -5.40 -27.65 11.10
C THR A 193 -6.04 -26.45 11.81
N GLU A 194 -5.42 -25.27 11.74
CA GLU A 194 -5.95 -24.05 12.35
C GLU A 194 -6.47 -23.07 11.30
N SER A 195 -7.71 -22.62 11.51
CA SER A 195 -8.18 -21.39 10.87
C SER A 195 -7.54 -20.22 11.62
N PRO A 196 -6.79 -19.33 10.95
CA PRO A 196 -6.25 -18.14 11.59
C PRO A 196 -7.36 -17.36 12.27
N PRO A 197 -7.16 -16.94 13.53
CA PRO A 197 -8.22 -16.30 14.27
C PRO A 197 -8.46 -14.89 13.74
N LEU A 198 -9.66 -14.67 13.21
CA LEU A 198 -10.22 -13.33 12.99
C LEU A 198 -10.96 -12.91 14.26
N PHE A 199 -10.43 -11.91 14.97
CA PHE A 199 -11.04 -11.31 16.15
C PHE A 199 -11.74 -10.01 15.77
N PHE A 200 -13.05 -9.95 15.96
CA PHE A 200 -13.82 -8.74 15.69
C PHE A 200 -13.95 -7.89 16.96
N LEU A 201 -13.60 -6.60 16.86
CA LEU A 201 -13.62 -5.66 17.99
C LEU A 201 -14.67 -4.57 17.78
N GLY A 202 -15.43 -4.28 18.84
CA GLY A 202 -16.56 -3.36 18.77
C GLY A 202 -17.73 -3.91 17.94
N ASP A 203 -18.59 -3.00 17.48
CA ASP A 203 -19.86 -3.33 16.83
C ASP A 203 -19.72 -3.58 15.32
N VAL A 204 -18.82 -4.49 14.94
CA VAL A 204 -18.75 -4.99 13.55
C VAL A 204 -20.01 -5.79 13.25
N SER A 205 -20.83 -5.33 12.29
CA SER A 205 -22.10 -5.98 11.92
C SER A 205 -21.91 -7.45 11.52
N ASP A 206 -22.86 -8.33 11.86
CA ASP A 206 -22.80 -9.78 11.56
C ASP A 206 -22.60 -10.06 10.07
N TYR A 207 -23.34 -9.36 9.19
CA TYR A 207 -23.15 -9.45 7.74
C TYR A 207 -21.68 -9.26 7.32
N ARG A 208 -21.00 -8.28 7.93
CA ARG A 208 -19.59 -8.00 7.64
C ARG A 208 -18.67 -9.08 8.20
N ARG A 209 -18.96 -9.62 9.39
CA ARG A 209 -18.21 -10.75 9.97
C ARG A 209 -18.31 -11.99 9.09
N GLU A 210 -19.52 -12.35 8.67
CA GLU A 210 -19.78 -13.48 7.79
C GLU A 210 -19.10 -13.32 6.43
N THR A 211 -19.16 -12.12 5.84
CA THR A 211 -18.46 -11.81 4.59
C THR A 211 -16.95 -12.05 4.74
N LEU A 212 -16.33 -11.50 5.80
CA LEU A 212 -14.89 -11.63 6.04
C LEU A 212 -14.47 -13.07 6.32
N LEU A 213 -15.24 -13.80 7.12
CA LEU A 213 -15.01 -15.21 7.41
C LEU A 213 -15.16 -16.09 6.14
N GLY A 214 -16.06 -15.73 5.23
CA GLY A 214 -16.25 -16.44 3.96
C GLY A 214 -15.20 -16.09 2.89
N GLU A 215 -14.72 -14.85 2.84
CA GLU A 215 -13.73 -14.40 1.84
C GLU A 215 -12.30 -14.81 2.20
N TYR A 216 -11.94 -14.84 3.48
CA TYR A 216 -10.56 -15.12 3.89
C TYR A 216 -10.02 -16.50 3.44
N PRO A 217 -10.79 -17.61 3.54
CA PRO A 217 -10.36 -18.90 2.99
C PRO A 217 -10.19 -18.88 1.46
N LYS A 218 -11.06 -18.15 0.74
CA LYS A 218 -10.97 -18.00 -0.74
C LYS A 218 -9.71 -17.27 -1.14
N LEU A 219 -9.39 -16.19 -0.43
CA LEU A 219 -8.18 -15.41 -0.62
C LEU A 219 -6.91 -16.27 -0.42
N ARG A 220 -6.84 -17.03 0.69
CA ARG A 220 -5.70 -17.94 0.94
C ARG A 220 -5.55 -18.98 -0.16
N ARG A 221 -6.67 -19.60 -0.55
CA ARG A 221 -6.70 -20.61 -1.61
C ARG A 221 -6.21 -20.03 -2.94
N TYR A 222 -6.72 -18.86 -3.32
CA TYR A 222 -6.30 -18.17 -4.55
C TYR A 222 -4.79 -17.93 -4.58
N PHE A 223 -4.22 -17.37 -3.51
CA PHE A 223 -2.78 -17.11 -3.46
C PHE A 223 -1.93 -18.39 -3.45
N ALA A 224 -2.42 -19.45 -2.81
CA ALA A 224 -1.78 -20.75 -2.83
C ALA A 224 -1.79 -21.38 -4.24
N GLU A 225 -2.93 -21.35 -4.92
CA GLU A 225 -3.12 -21.96 -6.23
C GLU A 225 -2.45 -21.13 -7.34
N GLU A 226 -2.67 -19.83 -7.37
CA GLU A 226 -2.20 -18.95 -8.45
C GLU A 226 -0.72 -18.60 -8.30
N PHE A 227 -0.30 -18.23 -7.09
CA PHE A 227 1.05 -17.73 -6.83
C PHE A 227 1.97 -18.78 -6.18
N GLY A 228 1.46 -19.95 -5.81
CA GLY A 228 2.27 -20.99 -5.19
C GLY A 228 2.81 -20.59 -3.82
N VAL A 229 2.04 -19.80 -3.05
CA VAL A 229 2.46 -19.24 -1.76
C VAL A 229 1.35 -19.38 -0.72
N ALA A 230 1.74 -19.77 0.50
CA ALA A 230 0.87 -19.70 1.66
C ALA A 230 1.62 -19.05 2.80
N ILE A 231 0.92 -18.18 3.53
CA ILE A 231 1.42 -17.64 4.79
C ILE A 231 0.91 -18.41 5.98
N ARG A 232 1.67 -18.24 7.06
CA ARG A 232 1.22 -18.60 8.39
C ARG A 232 -0.07 -17.88 8.74
N GLY A 233 -0.88 -18.54 9.54
CA GLY A 233 -2.14 -17.96 9.99
C GLY A 233 -1.91 -16.78 10.94
N ASN A 234 -1.77 -15.57 10.41
CA ASN A 234 -1.68 -14.39 11.27
C ASN A 234 -2.98 -14.11 12.01
N THR A 235 -2.83 -13.61 13.24
CA THR A 235 -3.97 -13.14 14.02
C THR A 235 -4.41 -11.79 13.48
N HIS A 236 -5.68 -11.68 13.10
CA HIS A 236 -6.26 -10.43 12.62
C HIS A 236 -7.27 -9.88 13.63
N TYR A 237 -7.01 -8.68 14.13
CA TYR A 237 -7.96 -7.90 14.91
C TYR A 237 -8.64 -6.89 13.99
N ILE A 238 -9.93 -7.09 13.75
CA ILE A 238 -10.75 -6.29 12.84
C ILE A 238 -11.73 -5.47 13.68
N ALA A 239 -11.45 -4.18 13.82
CA ALA A 239 -12.23 -3.26 14.62
C ALA A 239 -13.28 -2.50 13.81
N ALA A 240 -14.43 -2.22 14.41
CA ALA A 240 -15.47 -1.39 13.79
C ALA A 240 -14.95 0.01 13.42
N ASP A 241 -14.12 0.60 14.29
CA ASP A 241 -13.52 1.93 14.15
C ASP A 241 -12.18 2.05 14.89
N VAL A 242 -11.62 3.26 14.92
CA VAL A 242 -10.34 3.57 15.58
C VAL A 242 -10.43 3.45 17.10
N GLU A 243 -11.59 3.73 17.71
CA GLU A 243 -11.75 3.63 19.17
C GLU A 243 -11.72 2.18 19.63
N ALA A 244 -12.36 1.29 18.87
CA ALA A 244 -12.38 -0.14 19.17
C ALA A 244 -10.98 -0.80 19.07
N ILE A 245 -10.09 -0.32 18.19
CA ILE A 245 -8.71 -0.85 18.07
C ILE A 245 -7.70 -0.16 19.00
N ARG A 246 -8.01 1.06 19.47
CA ARG A 246 -7.10 1.91 20.26
C ARG A 246 -6.40 1.18 21.42
N PRO A 247 -7.09 0.38 22.27
CA PRO A 247 -6.43 -0.29 23.39
C PRO A 247 -5.34 -1.27 22.95
N LEU A 248 -5.61 -2.08 21.92
CA LEU A 248 -4.62 -3.02 21.37
C LEU A 248 -3.49 -2.30 20.66
N TYR A 249 -3.80 -1.23 19.91
CA TYR A 249 -2.79 -0.44 19.24
C TYR A 249 -1.83 0.22 20.25
N LEU A 250 -2.35 0.80 21.33
CA LEU A 250 -1.52 1.32 22.43
C LEU A 250 -0.68 0.21 23.08
N GLN A 251 -1.26 -0.96 23.31
CA GLN A 251 -0.55 -2.10 23.89
C GLN A 251 0.60 -2.59 23.00
N PHE A 252 0.38 -2.76 21.70
CA PHE A 252 1.36 -3.35 20.79
C PHE A 252 2.35 -2.33 20.19
N VAL A 253 1.94 -1.07 20.03
CA VAL A 253 2.73 -0.04 19.35
C VAL A 253 3.27 1.02 20.33
N GLY A 254 2.69 1.16 21.52
CA GLY A 254 3.16 2.10 22.55
C GLY A 254 2.86 3.57 22.28
N ARG A 255 1.92 3.88 21.37
CA ARG A 255 1.48 5.24 21.03
C ARG A 255 0.06 5.24 20.48
N GLU A 256 -0.58 6.40 20.45
CA GLU A 256 -1.94 6.52 19.88
C GLU A 256 -1.98 6.16 18.38
N PRO A 257 -3.09 5.55 17.90
CA PRO A 257 -3.33 5.42 16.47
C PRO A 257 -3.31 6.82 15.84
N PRO A 258 -2.64 7.01 14.68
CA PRO A 258 -2.71 8.27 13.96
C PRO A 258 -4.15 8.55 13.52
N GLU A 259 -4.49 9.83 13.32
CA GLU A 259 -5.75 10.19 12.68
C GLU A 259 -5.86 9.53 11.30
N GLY A 260 -7.03 9.00 10.97
CA GLY A 260 -7.23 8.25 9.73
C GLY A 260 -6.61 6.84 9.73
N PHE A 261 -6.22 6.31 10.89
CA PHE A 261 -5.68 4.94 11.01
C PHE A 261 -6.56 3.92 10.29
N CYS A 262 -5.94 3.18 9.37
CA CYS A 262 -6.62 2.17 8.55
C CYS A 262 -6.26 0.74 8.95
N GLY A 263 -4.96 0.48 9.08
CA GLY A 263 -4.44 -0.79 9.50
C GLY A 263 -2.94 -0.72 9.76
N ARG A 264 -2.42 -1.70 10.49
CA ARG A 264 -1.00 -1.87 10.77
C ARG A 264 -0.68 -3.30 11.17
N SER A 265 0.44 -3.78 10.66
CA SER A 265 1.08 -5.03 11.07
C SER A 265 2.05 -4.79 12.23
N VAL A 266 1.98 -5.65 13.25
CA VAL A 266 2.92 -5.67 14.39
C VAL A 266 3.35 -7.12 14.63
N GLY A 267 4.48 -7.53 14.04
CA GLY A 267 4.87 -8.93 14.03
C GLY A 267 3.82 -9.78 13.28
N SER A 268 3.36 -10.87 13.91
CA SER A 268 2.30 -11.76 13.39
C SER A 268 0.87 -11.28 13.67
N ILE A 269 0.71 -10.04 14.16
CA ILE A 269 -0.59 -9.45 14.49
C ILE A 269 -0.95 -8.38 13.47
N GLN A 270 -2.16 -8.48 12.90
CA GLN A 270 -2.76 -7.44 12.09
C GLN A 270 -3.80 -6.68 12.89
N LEU A 271 -3.69 -5.36 12.92
CA LEU A 271 -4.67 -4.46 13.50
C LEU A 271 -5.31 -3.69 12.35
N VAL A 272 -6.60 -3.87 12.07
CA VAL A 272 -7.28 -3.26 10.91
C VAL A 272 -8.63 -2.72 11.33
N THR A 273 -9.06 -1.61 10.73
CA THR A 273 -10.43 -1.09 10.88
C THR A 273 -11.29 -1.48 9.70
N VAL A 274 -12.58 -1.77 9.93
CA VAL A 274 -13.54 -2.16 8.88
C VAL A 274 -13.64 -1.12 7.77
N ARG A 275 -13.43 0.16 8.09
CA ARG A 275 -13.43 1.29 7.14
C ARG A 275 -12.44 1.10 5.99
N CYS A 276 -11.33 0.41 6.23
CA CYS A 276 -10.23 0.31 5.26
C CYS A 276 -10.15 -1.05 4.57
N ILE A 277 -11.04 -1.96 4.93
CA ILE A 277 -11.28 -3.19 4.20
C ILE A 277 -12.16 -2.82 2.98
N GLY A 278 -11.52 -2.70 1.81
CA GLY A 278 -11.97 -1.86 0.69
C GLY A 278 -13.31 -2.22 0.03
N PRO A 279 -14.06 -1.25 -0.52
CA PRO A 279 -15.17 -1.49 -1.46
C PRO A 279 -14.67 -2.06 -2.81
N PRO A 280 -15.52 -2.77 -3.57
CA PRO A 280 -16.94 -3.01 -3.28
C PRO A 280 -17.19 -4.12 -2.25
N GLY A 281 -16.19 -4.91 -1.85
CA GLY A 281 -16.40 -6.22 -1.21
C GLY A 281 -16.06 -6.37 0.27
N GLY A 282 -15.23 -5.52 0.87
CA GLY A 282 -14.73 -5.83 2.20
C GLY A 282 -13.81 -7.02 2.27
N THR A 283 -12.85 -7.08 1.35
CA THR A 283 -11.83 -8.12 1.32
C THR A 283 -10.60 -7.70 2.15
N LEU A 284 -10.00 -8.66 2.86
CA LEU A 284 -8.71 -8.50 3.55
C LEU A 284 -7.53 -8.62 2.58
N ASP A 285 -7.79 -8.47 1.28
CA ASP A 285 -6.85 -8.77 0.20
C ASP A 285 -5.57 -7.93 0.30
N TYR A 286 -5.69 -6.61 0.44
CA TYR A 286 -4.56 -5.71 0.54
C TYR A 286 -3.66 -6.01 1.74
N ASP A 287 -4.26 -6.25 2.91
CA ASP A 287 -3.53 -6.56 4.15
C ASP A 287 -2.88 -7.95 4.06
N TYR A 288 -3.60 -8.93 3.52
CA TYR A 288 -3.10 -10.28 3.31
C TYR A 288 -1.93 -10.31 2.35
N ILE A 289 -2.00 -9.58 1.23
CA ILE A 289 -0.88 -9.47 0.28
C ILE A 289 0.29 -8.74 0.93
N SER A 290 0.03 -7.68 1.68
CA SER A 290 1.09 -7.01 2.45
C SER A 290 1.77 -7.98 3.41
N GLN A 291 1.01 -8.89 4.04
CA GLN A 291 1.58 -9.97 4.86
C GLN A 291 2.36 -10.97 4.04
N LEU A 292 1.83 -11.46 2.91
CA LEU A 292 2.58 -12.34 2.01
C LEU A 292 3.95 -11.76 1.70
N LEU A 293 4.02 -10.49 1.32
CA LEU A 293 5.29 -9.81 1.01
C LEU A 293 6.23 -9.70 2.23
N ILE A 294 5.70 -9.62 3.46
CA ILE A 294 6.48 -9.56 4.70
C ILE A 294 6.88 -10.97 5.19
N GLU A 295 6.02 -11.97 5.02
CA GLU A 295 6.08 -13.25 5.72
C GLU A 295 6.63 -14.42 4.91
N VAL A 296 6.66 -14.34 3.58
CA VAL A 296 7.27 -15.37 2.71
C VAL A 296 8.65 -15.80 3.26
N PRO A 297 8.86 -16.93 3.93
CA PRO A 297 9.88 -17.16 4.99
C PRO A 297 11.34 -16.67 4.80
N GLY A 298 12.01 -16.23 5.89
CA GLY A 298 13.45 -15.82 5.96
C GLY A 298 13.79 -14.71 6.99
N LYS A 299 14.98 -14.11 7.02
CA LYS A 299 15.34 -13.14 8.08
C LYS A 299 14.59 -11.79 7.90
N GLY A 300 13.62 -11.51 8.78
CA GLY A 300 12.88 -10.26 8.77
C GLY A 300 13.76 -9.08 9.20
N VAL A 301 14.06 -8.17 8.27
CA VAL A 301 14.68 -6.88 8.61
C VAL A 301 13.57 -5.88 8.88
N HIS A 302 13.01 -5.96 10.08
CA HIS A 302 12.30 -4.82 10.67
C HIS A 302 13.31 -4.03 11.48
N GLY A 303 13.91 -3.00 10.89
CA GLY A 303 14.93 -2.24 11.60
C GLY A 303 15.18 -0.90 10.95
N ARG A 304 14.55 0.14 11.49
CA ARG A 304 14.97 1.53 11.30
C ARG A 304 16.46 1.64 11.68
N GLY A 305 17.31 1.91 10.69
CA GLY A 305 18.74 2.15 10.93
C GLY A 305 19.57 1.96 9.67
N GLU A 306 20.00 3.08 9.11
CA GLU A 306 20.91 3.28 7.97
C GLU A 306 20.42 2.86 6.56
N PRO A 307 20.70 3.68 5.52
CA PRO A 307 20.31 3.44 4.13
C PRO A 307 21.15 2.35 3.45
N ALA A 308 21.35 1.21 4.11
CA ALA A 308 21.83 0.01 3.43
C ALA A 308 20.75 -0.43 2.43
N LEU A 309 21.16 -0.76 1.20
CA LEU A 309 20.30 -1.34 0.15
C LEU A 309 19.38 -2.39 0.78
N ASP A 310 18.06 -2.23 0.63
CA ASP A 310 17.13 -3.25 1.10
C ASP A 310 17.47 -4.57 0.38
N PRO A 311 17.84 -5.64 1.09
CA PRO A 311 18.19 -6.91 0.46
C PRO A 311 17.01 -7.50 -0.34
N ARG A 312 15.78 -7.00 -0.13
CA ARG A 312 14.56 -7.41 -0.86
C ARG A 312 14.45 -6.82 -2.26
N GLY A 313 15.35 -5.92 -2.66
CA GLY A 313 15.34 -5.26 -3.96
C GLY A 313 14.59 -3.92 -3.98
N PRO A 314 14.23 -3.42 -5.17
CA PRO A 314 13.78 -2.05 -5.34
C PRO A 314 12.32 -1.84 -4.93
N GLY A 315 11.98 -0.65 -4.42
CA GLY A 315 10.65 -0.32 -3.89
C GLY A 315 9.51 -0.50 -4.90
N TRP A 316 9.76 -0.15 -6.16
CA TRP A 316 8.82 -0.34 -7.27
C TRP A 316 8.39 -1.80 -7.45
N LEU A 317 9.29 -2.77 -7.22
CA LEU A 317 9.01 -4.19 -7.42
C LEU A 317 8.09 -4.72 -6.31
N ILE A 318 8.31 -4.30 -5.07
CA ILE A 318 7.46 -4.68 -3.94
C ILE A 318 6.08 -4.03 -4.03
N ALA A 319 6.03 -2.72 -4.29
CA ALA A 319 4.76 -1.99 -4.44
C ALA A 319 3.98 -2.48 -5.67
N GLY A 320 4.68 -2.68 -6.79
CA GLY A 320 4.12 -3.23 -8.02
C GLY A 320 3.59 -4.64 -7.84
N ALA A 321 4.34 -5.52 -7.18
CA ALA A 321 3.89 -6.90 -6.91
C ALA A 321 2.67 -6.94 -6.01
N ARG A 322 2.59 -6.05 -5.00
CA ARG A 322 1.40 -5.90 -4.16
C ARG A 322 0.18 -5.53 -5.00
N GLN A 323 0.30 -4.48 -5.80
CA GLN A 323 -0.79 -3.98 -6.62
C GLN A 323 -1.19 -5.00 -7.70
N TYR A 324 -0.22 -5.70 -8.29
CA TYR A 324 -0.46 -6.73 -9.30
C TYR A 324 -1.24 -7.92 -8.72
N ALA A 325 -0.73 -8.50 -7.64
CA ALA A 325 -1.38 -9.59 -6.92
C ALA A 325 -2.82 -9.26 -6.49
N LEU A 326 -3.06 -8.00 -6.09
CA LEU A 326 -4.36 -7.52 -5.68
C LEU A 326 -5.36 -7.51 -6.85
N GLU A 327 -4.96 -6.95 -7.99
CA GLU A 327 -5.83 -6.89 -9.15
C GLU A 327 -6.06 -8.29 -9.74
N GLU A 328 -5.04 -9.15 -9.79
CA GLU A 328 -5.18 -10.55 -10.20
C GLU A 328 -6.24 -11.29 -9.36
N TYR A 329 -6.17 -11.19 -8.02
CA TYR A 329 -7.20 -11.77 -7.13
C TYR A 329 -8.61 -11.27 -7.41
N ARG A 330 -8.74 -10.04 -7.89
CA ARG A 330 -10.04 -9.42 -8.25
C ARG A 330 -10.50 -9.78 -9.66
N GLY A 331 -9.79 -10.66 -10.37
CA GLY A 331 -10.06 -11.03 -11.76
C GLY A 331 -9.48 -10.05 -12.78
N GLY A 332 -8.41 -9.35 -12.41
CA GLY A 332 -7.77 -8.28 -13.17
C GLY A 332 -8.35 -6.88 -12.83
N PRO A 333 -7.66 -5.81 -13.24
CA PRO A 333 -8.13 -4.46 -12.99
C PRO A 333 -9.40 -4.17 -13.79
N THR A 334 -10.41 -3.61 -13.13
CA THR A 334 -11.58 -3.04 -13.85
C THR A 334 -11.11 -2.01 -14.88
N THR A 335 -11.88 -1.76 -15.95
CA THR A 335 -11.51 -0.77 -16.98
C THR A 335 -11.11 0.59 -16.37
N ARG A 336 -11.83 1.04 -15.36
CA ARG A 336 -11.52 2.29 -14.66
C ARG A 336 -10.21 2.18 -13.86
N GLN A 337 -10.01 1.10 -13.11
CA GLN A 337 -8.79 0.89 -12.35
C GLN A 337 -7.57 0.76 -13.26
N ARG A 338 -7.70 0.07 -14.40
CA ARG A 338 -6.66 -0.03 -15.43
C ARG A 338 -6.27 1.35 -15.94
N LEU A 339 -7.25 2.16 -16.35
CA LEU A 339 -7.00 3.54 -16.81
C LEU A 339 -6.32 4.40 -15.74
N ASN A 340 -6.69 4.25 -14.47
CA ASN A 340 -6.06 4.94 -13.35
C ASN A 340 -4.58 4.53 -13.18
N LEU A 341 -4.29 3.23 -13.23
CA LEU A 341 -2.93 2.72 -13.19
C LEU A 341 -2.14 3.20 -14.41
N GLU A 342 -2.67 3.11 -15.62
CA GLU A 342 -2.02 3.61 -16.84
C GLU A 342 -1.67 5.09 -16.71
N THR A 343 -2.60 5.89 -16.21
CA THR A 343 -2.39 7.32 -15.96
C THR A 343 -1.29 7.56 -14.93
N GLY A 344 -1.32 6.83 -13.80
CA GLY A 344 -0.28 6.89 -12.79
C GLY A 344 1.09 6.56 -13.37
N ALA A 345 1.19 5.46 -14.12
CA ALA A 345 2.44 5.02 -14.73
C ALA A 345 2.98 6.02 -15.77
N ARG A 346 2.08 6.61 -16.58
CA ARG A 346 2.46 7.61 -17.60
C ARG A 346 2.85 8.96 -17.01
N ARG A 347 2.42 9.30 -15.79
CA ARG A 347 2.84 10.55 -15.11
C ARG A 347 4.29 10.54 -14.66
N THR A 348 4.86 9.36 -14.47
CA THR A 348 6.30 9.24 -14.23
C THR A 348 7.03 9.44 -15.55
N SER A 349 8.03 10.33 -15.62
CA SER A 349 8.92 10.48 -16.79
C SER A 349 10.18 9.64 -16.63
N LEU A 350 10.69 9.53 -15.40
CA LEU A 350 11.92 8.81 -15.07
C LEU A 350 11.87 7.32 -15.47
N PRO A 351 13.00 6.72 -15.89
CA PRO A 351 13.07 5.29 -16.19
C PRO A 351 12.83 4.46 -14.92
N LEU A 352 12.34 3.22 -15.06
CA LEU A 352 12.05 2.35 -13.90
C LEU A 352 13.29 2.12 -13.01
N SER A 353 14.47 2.03 -13.63
CA SER A 353 15.76 1.87 -12.92
C SER A 353 16.09 3.02 -11.97
N TYR A 354 15.51 4.21 -12.17
CA TYR A 354 15.66 5.33 -11.23
C TYR A 354 15.10 4.98 -9.85
N PHE A 355 14.01 4.21 -9.78
CA PHE A 355 13.34 3.83 -8.54
C PHE A 355 14.04 2.69 -7.79
N GLU A 356 15.22 2.24 -8.25
CA GLU A 356 16.01 1.27 -7.50
C GLU A 356 16.51 1.80 -6.16
N VAL A 357 16.93 3.07 -6.14
CA VAL A 357 17.67 3.65 -5.01
C VAL A 357 16.77 4.52 -4.15
N SER A 358 15.55 4.82 -4.61
CA SER A 358 14.67 5.81 -3.98
C SER A 358 14.54 5.58 -2.46
N ASP A 359 14.59 6.68 -1.71
CA ASP A 359 14.50 6.66 -0.24
C ASP A 359 13.11 6.22 0.26
N ASN A 360 12.15 6.03 -0.65
CA ASN A 360 10.76 5.73 -0.33
C ASN A 360 10.51 4.22 -0.16
N ARG A 361 11.36 3.57 0.66
CA ARG A 361 11.47 2.11 0.79
C ARG A 361 10.38 1.45 1.65
N ASP A 362 9.60 2.23 2.40
CA ASP A 362 8.55 1.70 3.29
C ASP A 362 7.26 1.28 2.56
N GLY A 363 7.26 1.28 1.21
CA GLY A 363 6.05 1.04 0.42
C GLY A 363 5.05 2.19 0.49
N ALA A 364 5.47 3.35 1.03
CA ALA A 364 4.80 4.64 0.90
C ALA A 364 5.21 5.34 -0.41
N THR A 365 5.41 4.54 -1.46
CA THR A 365 5.68 5.04 -2.81
C THR A 365 4.50 5.89 -3.26
N ASN A 366 4.76 6.90 -4.08
CA ASN A 366 3.65 7.65 -4.66
C ASN A 366 2.85 6.71 -5.59
N PHE A 367 1.58 7.04 -5.83
CA PHE A 367 0.71 6.20 -6.66
C PHE A 367 1.31 5.95 -8.06
N SER A 368 2.01 6.93 -8.63
CA SER A 368 2.63 6.83 -9.96
C SER A 368 3.74 5.76 -10.01
N GLU A 369 4.59 5.68 -8.99
CA GLU A 369 5.62 4.64 -8.87
C GLU A 369 4.99 3.26 -8.66
N THR A 370 3.96 3.16 -7.81
CA THR A 370 3.20 1.90 -7.64
C THR A 370 2.58 1.45 -8.95
N ALA A 371 1.99 2.37 -9.71
CA ALA A 371 1.35 2.08 -10.98
C ALA A 371 2.37 1.69 -12.06
N LEU A 372 3.53 2.34 -12.12
CA LEU A 372 4.61 1.93 -13.00
C LEU A 372 5.16 0.55 -12.62
N GLY A 373 5.34 0.30 -11.32
CA GLY A 373 5.71 -1.00 -10.77
C GLY A 373 4.68 -2.10 -11.06
N PHE A 374 3.38 -1.78 -11.05
CA PHE A 374 2.31 -2.71 -11.40
C PHE A 374 2.51 -3.24 -12.83
N PHE A 375 2.72 -2.36 -13.82
CA PHE A 375 2.94 -2.81 -15.20
C PHE A 375 4.28 -3.52 -15.39
N ALA A 376 5.30 -3.14 -14.62
CA ALA A 376 6.57 -3.83 -14.60
C ALA A 376 6.41 -5.28 -14.13
N VAL A 377 5.64 -5.50 -13.06
CA VAL A 377 5.37 -6.85 -12.54
C VAL A 377 4.41 -7.61 -13.44
N GLU A 378 3.39 -6.96 -14.02
CA GLU A 378 2.51 -7.59 -15.02
C GLU A 378 3.34 -8.12 -16.20
N TRP A 379 4.28 -7.32 -16.73
CA TRP A 379 5.17 -7.74 -17.81
C TRP A 379 6.05 -8.93 -17.40
N LEU A 380 6.59 -8.92 -16.18
CA LEU A 380 7.39 -10.03 -15.65
C LEU A 380 6.56 -11.30 -15.47
N ALA A 381 5.33 -11.17 -14.98
CA ALA A 381 4.40 -12.28 -14.78
C ALA A 381 3.93 -12.89 -16.12
N GLN A 382 3.69 -12.07 -17.15
CA GLN A 382 3.42 -12.57 -18.50
C GLN A 382 4.58 -13.39 -19.08
N ARG A 383 5.83 -13.05 -18.70
CA ARG A 383 7.03 -13.76 -19.16
C ARG A 383 7.30 -15.04 -18.39
N ALA A 384 7.23 -15.00 -17.06
CA ALA A 384 7.71 -16.06 -16.17
C ALA A 384 6.59 -16.81 -15.42
N GLY A 385 5.34 -16.37 -15.57
CA GLY A 385 4.18 -16.86 -14.84
C GLY A 385 3.98 -16.16 -13.49
N ASN A 386 2.74 -16.16 -12.99
CA ASN A 386 2.38 -15.58 -11.70
C ASN A 386 3.23 -16.10 -10.51
N PRO A 387 3.55 -17.40 -10.40
CA PRO A 387 4.40 -17.91 -9.32
C PRO A 387 5.78 -17.26 -9.21
N ALA A 388 6.34 -16.76 -10.33
CA ALA A 388 7.67 -16.13 -10.35
C ALA A 388 7.74 -14.88 -9.46
N VAL A 389 6.62 -14.14 -9.35
CA VAL A 389 6.53 -12.92 -8.52
C VAL A 389 6.85 -13.22 -7.05
N PHE A 390 6.33 -14.33 -6.50
CA PHE A 390 6.60 -14.73 -5.12
C PHE A 390 7.83 -15.62 -4.98
N ASP A 391 8.27 -16.30 -6.03
CA ASP A 391 9.54 -17.04 -6.01
C ASP A 391 10.73 -16.08 -5.89
N TYR A 392 10.67 -14.92 -6.55
CA TYR A 392 11.61 -13.82 -6.30
C TYR A 392 11.71 -13.48 -4.80
N LEU A 393 10.56 -13.28 -4.14
CA LEU A 393 10.51 -12.91 -2.72
C LEU A 393 11.04 -13.99 -1.78
N LYS A 394 10.88 -15.27 -2.15
CA LYS A 394 11.50 -16.40 -1.44
C LYS A 394 13.02 -16.37 -1.61
N LEU A 395 13.51 -16.15 -2.82
CA LEU A 395 14.93 -16.17 -3.16
C LEU A 395 15.70 -15.03 -2.50
N VAL A 396 15.19 -13.79 -2.55
CA VAL A 396 15.84 -12.61 -1.92
C VAL A 396 15.99 -12.71 -0.41
N ARG A 397 15.29 -13.63 0.26
CA ARG A 397 15.45 -13.84 1.71
C ARG A 397 16.55 -14.83 2.07
N THR A 398 17.00 -15.63 1.11
CA THR A 398 18.12 -16.58 1.26
C THR A 398 19.39 -16.08 0.58
N SER A 399 19.27 -15.07 -0.28
CA SER A 399 20.35 -14.42 -1.01
C SER A 399 20.55 -12.99 -0.49
N ASN A 400 21.79 -12.51 -0.42
CA ASN A 400 22.07 -11.08 -0.24
C ASN A 400 22.15 -10.33 -1.59
N ASP A 401 21.97 -11.05 -2.69
CA ASP A 401 21.98 -10.54 -4.05
C ASP A 401 20.58 -10.69 -4.65
N TRP A 402 19.81 -9.60 -4.61
CA TRP A 402 18.47 -9.58 -5.16
C TRP A 402 18.46 -9.65 -6.69
N ARG A 403 19.53 -9.22 -7.36
CA ARG A 403 19.60 -9.29 -8.84
C ARG A 403 19.74 -10.73 -9.29
N ALA A 404 20.56 -11.53 -8.59
CA ALA A 404 20.64 -12.97 -8.83
C ALA A 404 19.29 -13.67 -8.55
N ALA A 405 18.59 -13.28 -7.49
CA ALA A 405 17.24 -13.78 -7.20
C ALA A 405 16.23 -13.38 -8.29
N PHE A 406 16.31 -12.14 -8.79
CA PHE A 406 15.50 -11.64 -9.90
C PHE A 406 15.73 -12.45 -11.18
N ALA A 407 16.99 -12.62 -11.57
CA ALA A 407 17.36 -13.42 -12.75
C ALA A 407 16.90 -14.87 -12.63
N THR A 408 17.01 -15.46 -11.44
CA THR A 408 16.56 -16.83 -11.17
C THR A 408 15.04 -16.95 -11.26
N ALA A 409 14.30 -16.01 -10.66
CA ALA A 409 12.83 -16.05 -10.64
C ALA A 409 12.20 -15.77 -12.01
N PHE A 410 12.69 -14.74 -12.71
CA PHE A 410 12.07 -14.22 -13.92
C PHE A 410 12.76 -14.67 -15.22
N GLY A 411 13.91 -15.35 -15.13
CA GLY A 411 14.66 -15.82 -16.30
C GLY A 411 15.16 -14.68 -17.19
N ILE A 412 15.49 -13.53 -16.60
CA ILE A 412 16.05 -12.35 -17.27
C ILE A 412 16.87 -11.52 -16.28
N ASP A 413 18.05 -11.07 -16.69
CA ASP A 413 18.87 -10.14 -15.90
C ASP A 413 18.17 -8.78 -15.77
N VAL A 414 18.34 -8.11 -14.62
CA VAL A 414 17.60 -6.87 -14.33
C VAL A 414 17.88 -5.75 -15.33
N GLU A 415 19.10 -5.65 -15.85
CA GLU A 415 19.48 -4.62 -16.83
C GLU A 415 18.79 -4.85 -18.18
N ASP A 416 18.73 -6.11 -18.63
CA ASP A 416 18.00 -6.50 -19.84
C ASP A 416 16.49 -6.30 -19.67
N PHE A 417 15.99 -6.55 -18.46
CA PHE A 417 14.61 -6.24 -18.10
C PHE A 417 14.34 -4.73 -18.21
N TYR A 418 15.17 -3.86 -17.65
CA TYR A 418 14.94 -2.41 -17.74
C TYR A 418 14.94 -1.91 -19.19
N LEU A 419 15.84 -2.41 -20.03
CA LEU A 419 15.85 -2.08 -21.45
C LEU A 419 14.58 -2.55 -22.17
N SER A 420 14.16 -3.78 -21.90
CA SER A 420 12.95 -4.38 -22.48
C SER A 420 11.69 -3.64 -22.03
N PHE A 421 11.60 -3.33 -20.73
CA PHE A 421 10.47 -2.62 -20.15
C PHE A 421 10.41 -1.16 -20.61
N ALA A 422 11.55 -0.48 -20.80
CA ALA A 422 11.58 0.85 -21.40
C ALA A 422 11.03 0.83 -22.84
N THR A 423 11.33 -0.22 -23.60
CA THR A 423 10.78 -0.41 -24.96
C THR A 423 9.26 -0.63 -24.92
N TYR A 424 8.79 -1.53 -24.04
CA TYR A 424 7.36 -1.73 -23.80
C TYR A 424 6.65 -0.43 -23.42
N ARG A 425 7.22 0.32 -22.47
CA ARG A 425 6.68 1.60 -22.02
C ARG A 425 6.62 2.63 -23.14
N ALA A 426 7.61 2.70 -24.01
CA ALA A 426 7.58 3.63 -25.14
C ALA A 426 6.37 3.38 -26.08
N GLY A 427 5.95 2.12 -26.23
CA GLY A 427 4.80 1.73 -27.06
C GLY A 427 3.44 1.85 -26.36
N ASP A 428 3.28 1.21 -25.20
CA ASP A 428 1.96 1.02 -24.57
C ASP A 428 1.67 1.99 -23.41
N LEU A 429 2.73 2.49 -22.76
CA LEU A 429 2.65 3.35 -21.59
C LEU A 429 3.48 4.61 -21.80
N THR A 430 3.40 5.20 -23.00
CA THR A 430 4.21 6.35 -23.38
C THR A 430 4.04 7.42 -22.29
N PRO A 431 5.15 7.83 -21.64
CA PRO A 431 5.07 8.86 -20.60
C PRO A 431 4.33 10.06 -21.15
N LEU A 432 3.41 10.61 -20.34
CA LEU A 432 2.84 11.90 -20.67
C LEU A 432 4.01 12.89 -20.76
N PRO A 433 4.01 13.79 -21.76
CA PRO A 433 5.02 14.82 -21.82
C PRO A 433 5.03 15.58 -20.49
N HIS A 434 6.14 15.46 -19.77
CA HIS A 434 6.51 16.21 -18.56
C HIS A 434 5.62 15.97 -17.32
N LEU A 435 6.23 15.91 -16.12
CA LEU A 435 5.63 16.23 -14.82
C LEU A 435 6.72 16.19 -13.73
N ILE A 436 7.26 17.38 -13.42
CA ILE A 436 8.10 17.78 -12.28
C ILE A 436 9.61 17.52 -12.35
N ASP A 437 10.10 16.32 -12.68
CA ASP A 437 11.45 15.95 -12.21
C ASP A 437 12.63 16.58 -13.00
N ASP A 438 12.38 17.27 -14.12
CA ASP A 438 13.41 17.79 -15.03
C ASP A 438 13.15 19.23 -15.56
N LEU A 439 12.28 20.03 -14.91
CA LEU A 439 11.88 21.35 -15.44
C LEU A 439 12.46 22.52 -14.66
N ASP A 440 13.18 23.40 -15.37
CA ASP A 440 13.55 24.74 -14.89
C ASP A 440 12.40 25.77 -15.08
N ALA A 441 11.31 25.37 -15.75
CA ALA A 441 10.18 26.25 -16.10
C ALA A 441 8.86 25.48 -16.32
N PRO A 442 7.69 26.11 -16.13
CA PRO A 442 6.40 25.46 -16.34
C PRO A 442 6.19 25.03 -17.80
N ALA A 443 5.57 23.86 -17.98
CA ALA A 443 5.30 23.29 -19.30
C ALA A 443 3.83 23.47 -19.72
N LEU A 444 3.59 23.67 -21.01
CA LEU A 444 2.27 23.70 -21.63
C LEU A 444 2.17 22.54 -22.63
N VAL A 445 1.22 21.62 -22.41
CA VAL A 445 1.07 20.39 -23.19
C VAL A 445 -0.34 20.32 -23.77
N PHE A 446 -0.45 20.26 -25.10
CA PHE A 446 -1.73 20.09 -25.77
C PHE A 446 -2.06 18.60 -25.93
N LEU A 447 -3.28 18.22 -25.55
CA LEU A 447 -3.78 16.85 -25.61
C LEU A 447 -4.83 16.71 -26.72
N GLY A 448 -4.63 15.71 -27.58
CA GLY A 448 -5.49 15.47 -28.75
C GLY A 448 -5.30 16.52 -29.84
N ASP A 449 -6.33 16.69 -30.66
CA ASP A 449 -6.31 17.54 -31.86
C ASP A 449 -6.72 19.00 -31.54
N VAL A 450 -6.01 19.66 -30.62
CA VAL A 450 -6.22 21.08 -30.35
C VAL A 450 -5.87 21.89 -31.61
N PRO A 451 -6.76 22.74 -32.14
CA PRO A 451 -6.47 23.53 -33.34
C PRO A 451 -5.23 24.42 -33.14
N GLU A 452 -4.35 24.49 -34.14
CA GLU A 452 -3.07 25.22 -34.02
C GLU A 452 -3.26 26.71 -33.69
N ALA A 453 -4.35 27.32 -34.18
CA ALA A 453 -4.68 28.70 -33.86
C ALA A 453 -4.98 28.89 -32.35
N ASP A 454 -5.77 27.99 -31.77
CA ASP A 454 -6.12 28.01 -30.35
C ASP A 454 -4.88 27.68 -29.50
N ALA A 455 -4.05 26.73 -29.95
CA ALA A 455 -2.80 26.38 -29.28
C ALA A 455 -1.81 27.57 -29.25
N ALA A 456 -1.72 28.33 -30.35
CA ALA A 456 -0.89 29.53 -30.41
C ALA A 456 -1.40 30.63 -29.48
N GLU A 457 -2.72 30.83 -29.39
CA GLU A 457 -3.32 31.83 -28.50
C GLU A 457 -3.11 31.47 -27.02
N VAL A 458 -3.34 30.20 -26.65
CA VAL A 458 -3.11 29.72 -25.29
C VAL A 458 -1.63 29.79 -24.91
N ARG A 459 -0.71 29.51 -25.85
CA ARG A 459 0.73 29.65 -25.60
C ARG A 459 1.13 31.11 -25.34
N ALA A 460 0.67 32.03 -26.18
CA ALA A 460 0.93 33.45 -26.01
C ALA A 460 0.37 33.96 -24.68
N GLU A 461 -0.84 33.54 -24.30
CA GLU A 461 -1.42 33.89 -23.01
C GLU A 461 -0.61 33.33 -21.84
N PHE A 462 -0.22 32.06 -21.90
CA PHE A 462 0.56 31.41 -20.86
C PHE A 462 1.89 32.14 -20.61
N GLU A 463 2.57 32.54 -21.69
CA GLU A 463 3.80 33.36 -21.63
C GLU A 463 3.54 34.75 -21.03
N ASN A 464 2.43 35.41 -21.43
CA ASN A 464 2.05 36.72 -20.89
C ASN A 464 1.77 36.66 -19.38
N VAL A 465 1.06 35.62 -18.93
CA VAL A 465 0.80 35.39 -17.50
C VAL A 465 2.13 35.19 -16.77
N GLN A 466 2.99 34.29 -17.23
CA GLN A 466 4.32 34.07 -16.63
C GLN A 466 5.13 35.35 -16.49
N GLN A 467 5.21 36.13 -17.57
CA GLN A 467 5.96 37.38 -17.60
C GLN A 467 5.37 38.41 -16.63
N PHE A 468 4.04 38.56 -16.61
CA PHE A 468 3.37 39.49 -15.70
C PHE A 468 3.64 39.17 -14.22
N TYR A 469 3.55 37.90 -13.82
CA TYR A 469 3.80 37.53 -12.44
C TYR A 469 5.27 37.69 -12.05
N SER A 470 6.18 37.36 -12.98
CA SER A 470 7.61 37.62 -12.80
C SER A 470 7.89 39.11 -12.60
N ASP A 471 7.29 39.99 -13.40
CA ASP A 471 7.60 41.42 -13.39
C ASP A 471 6.91 42.16 -12.24
N ARG A 472 5.65 41.86 -11.96
CA ARG A 472 4.86 42.57 -10.95
C ARG A 472 5.11 42.07 -9.54
N PHE A 473 5.16 40.75 -9.37
CA PHE A 473 5.22 40.12 -8.04
C PHE A 473 6.60 39.57 -7.69
N GLU A 474 7.57 39.62 -8.62
CA GLU A 474 8.84 38.92 -8.50
C GLU A 474 8.64 37.43 -8.17
N ALA A 475 7.60 36.83 -8.74
CA ALA A 475 7.19 35.46 -8.50
C ALA A 475 7.15 34.68 -9.82
N ARG A 476 7.72 33.47 -9.80
CA ARG A 476 7.69 32.53 -10.92
C ARG A 476 7.30 31.19 -10.34
N ALA A 477 6.37 30.51 -11.01
CA ALA A 477 6.29 29.07 -10.87
C ALA A 477 7.38 28.45 -11.75
N THR A 478 8.10 27.46 -11.25
CA THR A 478 9.09 26.67 -11.96
C THR A 478 8.64 25.23 -12.17
N GLU A 479 7.68 24.71 -11.38
CA GLU A 479 7.39 23.26 -11.31
C GLU A 479 5.91 22.88 -11.53
N PHE A 480 5.33 23.23 -12.68
CA PHE A 480 4.03 22.66 -13.06
C PHE A 480 3.83 22.45 -14.57
N THR A 481 2.93 21.53 -14.92
CA THR A 481 2.50 21.28 -16.29
C THR A 481 1.01 21.62 -16.45
N LEU A 482 0.70 22.48 -17.42
CA LEU A 482 -0.67 22.73 -17.84
C LEU A 482 -0.99 21.88 -19.07
N TYR A 483 -1.89 20.93 -18.90
CA TYR A 483 -2.46 20.17 -20.00
C TYR A 483 -3.69 20.91 -20.56
N VAL A 484 -3.75 21.07 -21.87
CA VAL A 484 -4.91 21.68 -22.56
C VAL A 484 -5.49 20.65 -23.50
N ALA A 485 -6.69 20.16 -23.21
CA ALA A 485 -7.37 19.18 -24.03
C ALA A 485 -8.42 19.84 -24.91
N ALA A 486 -8.57 19.34 -26.15
CA ALA A 486 -9.60 19.81 -27.07
C ALA A 486 -11.02 19.64 -26.50
N ASP A 487 -11.26 18.52 -25.80
CA ASP A 487 -12.57 18.15 -25.27
C ASP A 487 -12.46 17.33 -23.97
N GLU A 488 -13.57 17.20 -23.25
CA GLU A 488 -13.64 16.46 -21.99
C GLU A 488 -13.29 14.97 -22.15
N SER A 489 -13.64 14.34 -23.28
CA SER A 489 -13.32 12.94 -23.52
C SER A 489 -11.80 12.74 -23.66
N THR A 490 -11.11 13.68 -24.30
CA THR A 490 -9.64 13.68 -24.43
C THR A 490 -8.98 13.86 -23.07
N ALA A 491 -9.48 14.79 -22.26
CA ALA A 491 -8.99 14.97 -20.88
C ALA A 491 -9.26 13.75 -20.00
N LEU A 492 -10.44 13.14 -20.07
CA LEU A 492 -10.79 11.94 -19.30
C LEU A 492 -9.99 10.71 -19.73
N ARG A 493 -9.65 10.59 -21.03
CA ARG A 493 -8.73 9.55 -21.51
C ARG A 493 -7.33 9.72 -20.92
N ALA A 494 -6.85 10.96 -20.81
CA ALA A 494 -5.53 11.25 -20.24
C ALA A 494 -5.53 11.24 -18.70
N PHE A 495 -6.67 11.56 -18.07
CA PHE A 495 -6.82 11.78 -16.62
C PHE A 495 -8.17 11.26 -16.07
N PRO A 496 -8.42 9.94 -16.14
CA PRO A 496 -9.68 9.28 -15.77
C PRO A 496 -10.10 9.47 -14.31
N ASP A 497 -9.17 9.80 -13.42
CA ASP A 497 -9.43 10.03 -12.01
C ASP A 497 -9.98 11.43 -11.68
N ARG A 498 -9.88 12.39 -12.60
CA ARG A 498 -10.37 13.76 -12.36
C ARG A 498 -11.83 13.88 -12.78
N ARG A 499 -12.74 13.47 -11.90
CA ARG A 499 -14.21 13.55 -12.13
C ARG A 499 -14.75 14.99 -12.27
N HIS A 500 -13.94 15.99 -11.95
CA HIS A 500 -14.28 17.39 -12.10
C HIS A 500 -13.15 18.10 -12.84
N HIS A 501 -13.23 18.11 -14.17
CA HIS A 501 -12.46 19.04 -14.99
C HIS A 501 -13.12 20.42 -14.93
N SER A 502 -13.05 21.07 -13.76
CA SER A 502 -13.52 22.46 -13.65
C SER A 502 -12.42 23.40 -14.08
N CYS A 503 -12.78 24.42 -14.86
CA CYS A 503 -11.94 25.57 -15.20
C CYS A 503 -11.51 26.42 -13.99
N SER A 504 -11.98 26.05 -12.79
CA SER A 504 -11.67 26.69 -11.53
C SER A 504 -10.92 25.78 -10.55
N SER A 505 -10.64 24.52 -10.90
CA SER A 505 -9.94 23.63 -9.99
C SER A 505 -8.46 24.02 -9.96
N PRO A 506 -7.91 24.42 -8.79
CA PRO A 506 -6.47 24.66 -8.69
C PRO A 506 -5.71 23.40 -9.14
N PRO A 507 -4.49 23.54 -9.69
CA PRO A 507 -3.69 22.40 -10.12
C PRO A 507 -3.62 21.39 -8.98
N SER A 508 -4.10 20.17 -9.16
CA SER A 508 -3.82 19.14 -8.17
C SER A 508 -2.41 18.65 -8.44
N TRP A 509 -1.48 18.99 -7.56
CA TRP A 509 -0.18 18.34 -7.41
C TRP A 509 0.61 18.37 -8.73
N SER A 510 1.12 19.55 -9.10
CA SER A 510 1.97 19.85 -10.26
C SER A 510 1.34 19.78 -11.66
N SER A 511 0.06 19.41 -11.78
CA SER A 511 -0.63 19.44 -13.07
C SER A 511 -2.01 20.06 -13.00
N ALA A 512 -2.30 20.92 -13.97
CA ALA A 512 -3.65 21.38 -14.26
C ALA A 512 -4.11 20.81 -15.61
N VAL A 513 -5.42 20.62 -15.75
CA VAL A 513 -6.04 20.21 -17.02
C VAL A 513 -7.09 21.24 -17.35
N ALA A 514 -6.90 21.97 -18.44
CA ALA A 514 -7.87 22.92 -18.99
C ALA A 514 -8.57 22.28 -20.20
N LEU A 515 -9.89 22.42 -20.27
CA LEU A 515 -10.69 22.04 -21.42
C LEU A 515 -10.89 23.24 -22.32
N LEU A 516 -10.55 23.13 -23.60
CA LEU A 516 -10.63 24.25 -24.54
C LEU A 516 -12.07 24.79 -24.63
N GLU A 517 -13.06 23.91 -24.83
CA GLU A 517 -14.46 24.31 -24.98
C GLU A 517 -15.09 24.95 -23.73
N GLN A 518 -14.58 24.64 -22.54
CA GLN A 518 -15.17 25.10 -21.28
C GLN A 518 -14.36 26.22 -20.61
N CYS A 519 -13.05 26.27 -20.85
CA CYS A 519 -12.09 27.07 -20.07
C CYS A 519 -11.42 28.21 -20.85
N LEU A 520 -11.78 28.47 -22.10
CA LEU A 520 -11.27 29.60 -22.88
C LEU A 520 -11.77 30.99 -22.41
N ASN A 521 -12.37 31.11 -21.21
CA ASN A 521 -12.30 32.42 -20.56
C ASN A 521 -10.87 32.59 -20.04
N TRP A 522 -10.17 33.62 -20.51
CA TRP A 522 -8.76 33.88 -20.16
C TRP A 522 -8.48 33.88 -18.64
N SER A 523 -9.51 34.19 -17.83
CA SER A 523 -9.48 34.10 -16.37
C SER A 523 -9.25 32.68 -15.78
N ALA A 524 -9.43 31.61 -16.55
CA ALA A 524 -9.15 30.25 -16.07
C ALA A 524 -7.64 29.95 -16.04
N LEU A 525 -6.90 30.36 -17.09
CA LEU A 525 -5.45 30.17 -17.18
C LEU A 525 -4.73 30.93 -16.07
N GLU A 526 -5.17 32.16 -15.80
CA GLU A 526 -4.65 33.01 -14.71
C GLU A 526 -4.84 32.34 -13.35
N ARG A 527 -6.05 31.85 -13.04
CA ARG A 527 -6.35 31.17 -11.77
C ARG A 527 -5.54 29.89 -11.59
N ILE A 528 -5.37 29.12 -12.66
CA ILE A 528 -4.50 27.93 -12.65
C ILE A 528 -3.05 28.33 -12.33
N TYR A 529 -2.54 29.41 -12.93
CA TYR A 529 -1.19 29.88 -12.71
C TYR A 529 -0.99 30.39 -11.27
N VAL A 530 -1.94 31.15 -10.71
CA VAL A 530 -1.90 31.58 -9.30
C VAL A 530 -1.88 30.37 -8.37
N GLY A 531 -2.78 29.41 -8.59
CA GLY A 531 -2.82 28.19 -7.80
C GLY A 531 -1.50 27.41 -7.85
N ALA A 532 -0.84 27.36 -9.02
CA ALA A 532 0.46 26.73 -9.17
C ALA A 532 1.55 27.47 -8.38
N MET A 533 1.64 28.80 -8.48
CA MET A 533 2.62 29.58 -7.72
C MET A 533 2.43 29.46 -6.21
N VAL A 534 1.19 29.54 -5.70
CA VAL A 534 0.94 29.39 -4.27
C VAL A 534 1.38 27.99 -3.81
N GLN A 535 1.10 26.94 -4.59
CA GLN A 535 1.54 25.57 -4.25
C GLN A 535 3.04 25.36 -4.28
N GLU A 536 3.76 26.07 -5.15
CA GLU A 536 5.21 25.97 -5.23
C GLU A 536 5.88 26.76 -4.09
N LEU A 537 5.39 27.97 -3.83
CA LEU A 537 5.95 28.85 -2.81
C LEU A 537 5.61 28.38 -1.38
N ALA A 538 4.48 27.69 -1.19
CA ALA A 538 4.11 27.03 0.06
C ALA A 538 4.35 25.51 -0.06
N PRO A 539 5.44 24.97 0.49
CA PRO A 539 5.96 23.66 0.10
C PRO A 539 4.97 22.52 0.27
N LEU A 540 5.06 21.57 -0.68
CA LEU A 540 4.33 20.31 -0.73
C LEU A 540 4.31 19.52 0.58
N GLY A 541 5.27 19.70 1.50
CA GLY A 541 5.27 19.09 2.85
C GLY A 541 4.05 19.46 3.72
N LEU A 542 3.46 20.64 3.51
CA LEU A 542 2.19 21.05 4.12
C LEU A 542 0.94 20.53 3.36
N LEU A 543 1.16 19.88 2.20
CA LEU A 543 0.13 19.38 1.26
C LEU A 543 0.20 17.84 1.03
N ARG A 544 1.20 17.15 1.60
CA ARG A 544 1.71 15.83 1.14
C ARG A 544 1.07 14.56 1.73
N PHE A 545 -0.11 14.59 2.36
CA PHE A 545 -0.77 13.35 2.78
C PHE A 545 -1.91 12.95 1.83
N PRO A 546 -1.73 11.91 0.99
CA PRO A 546 -2.82 11.27 0.25
C PRO A 546 -3.69 10.52 1.26
N GLY A 547 -4.97 10.87 1.34
CA GLY A 547 -5.95 10.20 2.21
C GLY A 547 -6.52 11.06 3.33
N ILE A 548 -6.01 12.28 3.50
CA ILE A 548 -6.53 13.25 4.47
C ILE A 548 -7.29 14.32 3.70
N SER A 549 -8.60 14.13 3.51
CA SER A 549 -9.52 15.19 3.06
C SER A 549 -9.76 16.26 4.14
N ALA A 550 -8.83 16.39 5.10
CA ALA A 550 -8.94 17.15 6.33
C ALA A 550 -7.58 17.73 6.76
N TYR A 551 -6.78 18.21 5.81
CA TYR A 551 -5.83 19.26 6.20
C TYR A 551 -6.70 20.43 6.65
N THR A 552 -6.69 20.71 7.95
CA THR A 552 -7.37 21.86 8.49
C THR A 552 -6.81 23.08 7.76
N GLU A 553 -7.69 23.89 7.20
CA GLU A 553 -7.41 25.13 6.45
C GLU A 553 -6.38 26.04 7.18
N SER A 554 -6.21 25.86 8.49
CA SER A 554 -5.27 26.54 9.37
C SER A 554 -3.78 26.50 9.00
N SER A 555 -3.28 25.54 8.21
CA SER A 555 -1.83 25.44 7.91
C SER A 555 -1.36 26.27 6.71
N ARG A 556 -2.28 26.83 5.91
CA ARG A 556 -1.97 27.63 4.70
C ARG A 556 -2.11 29.14 4.91
N GLY A 557 -2.40 29.55 6.15
CA GLY A 557 -2.94 30.88 6.44
C GLY A 557 -4.47 30.93 6.32
N PRO A 558 -5.07 32.09 6.61
CA PRO A 558 -6.51 32.28 6.50
C PRO A 558 -7.03 32.08 5.07
N ASN A 559 -8.21 31.48 4.88
CA ASN A 559 -8.79 31.27 3.55
C ASN A 559 -9.04 32.58 2.79
N TRP A 560 -9.32 33.67 3.50
CA TRP A 560 -9.54 34.99 2.89
C TRP A 560 -8.28 35.49 2.17
N LEU A 561 -7.08 35.13 2.63
CA LEU A 561 -5.82 35.60 2.04
C LEU A 561 -5.58 34.91 0.71
N LEU A 562 -5.78 33.58 0.65
CA LEU A 562 -5.66 32.81 -0.59
C LEU A 562 -6.74 33.24 -1.61
N SER A 563 -8.00 33.27 -1.19
CA SER A 563 -9.12 33.66 -2.05
C SER A 563 -8.98 35.12 -2.51
N GLY A 564 -8.54 35.99 -1.62
CA GLY A 564 -8.26 37.39 -1.92
C GLY A 564 -7.13 37.56 -2.91
N LEU A 565 -6.03 36.81 -2.74
CA LEU A 565 -4.88 36.84 -3.64
C LEU A 565 -5.27 36.37 -5.04
N GLU A 566 -6.01 35.27 -5.15
CA GLU A 566 -6.51 34.79 -6.44
C GLU A 566 -7.32 35.86 -7.16
N ASN A 567 -8.26 36.53 -6.48
CA ASN A 567 -9.07 37.58 -7.09
C ASN A 567 -8.26 38.85 -7.41
N TYR A 568 -7.38 39.27 -6.51
CA TYR A 568 -6.53 40.45 -6.69
C TYR A 568 -5.58 40.27 -7.86
N ALA A 569 -4.82 39.18 -7.89
CA ALA A 569 -3.82 38.93 -8.92
C ALA A 569 -4.45 38.70 -10.30
N THR A 570 -5.60 38.02 -10.36
CA THR A 570 -6.43 37.91 -11.57
C THR A 570 -6.86 39.28 -12.07
N THR A 571 -7.38 40.14 -11.18
CA THR A 571 -7.83 41.49 -11.56
C THR A 571 -6.67 42.37 -12.02
N ALA A 572 -5.52 42.30 -11.34
CA ALA A 572 -4.32 43.04 -11.70
C ALA A 572 -3.79 42.63 -13.09
N TYR A 573 -3.75 41.33 -13.39
CA TYR A 573 -3.37 40.83 -14.71
C TYR A 573 -4.35 41.30 -15.79
N GLN A 574 -5.65 41.16 -15.55
CA GLN A 574 -6.66 41.56 -16.54
C GLN A 574 -6.66 43.07 -16.80
N ALA A 575 -6.32 43.88 -15.79
CA ALA A 575 -6.10 45.31 -15.97
C ALA A 575 -4.85 45.59 -16.82
N ALA A 576 -3.73 44.90 -16.55
CA ALA A 576 -2.51 45.03 -17.34
C ALA A 576 -2.70 44.57 -18.80
N ALA A 577 -3.52 43.55 -19.03
CA ALA A 577 -3.90 43.07 -20.36
C ALA A 577 -4.96 43.94 -21.06
N GLY A 578 -5.44 45.03 -20.44
CA GLY A 578 -6.45 45.93 -21.00
C GLY A 578 -7.85 45.33 -21.11
N ARG A 579 -8.13 44.23 -20.39
CA ARG A 579 -9.41 43.51 -20.42
C ARG A 579 -10.39 43.97 -19.35
N ARG A 580 -9.88 44.60 -18.28
CA ARG A 580 -10.70 45.13 -17.18
C ARG A 580 -10.15 46.46 -16.65
N ASP A 581 -11.04 47.25 -16.05
CA ASP A 581 -10.67 48.42 -15.28
C ASP A 581 -10.50 48.01 -13.80
N LEU A 582 -9.33 48.32 -13.21
CA LEU A 582 -9.04 48.02 -11.82
C LEU A 582 -10.00 48.75 -10.88
N ALA A 583 -10.34 50.02 -11.16
CA ALA A 583 -11.24 50.81 -10.35
C ALA A 583 -12.67 50.23 -10.35
N TYR A 584 -13.10 49.74 -11.52
CA TYR A 584 -14.41 49.09 -11.64
C TYR A 584 -14.52 47.80 -10.82
N ASN A 585 -13.50 46.92 -10.86
CA ASN A 585 -13.51 45.68 -10.08
C ASN A 585 -13.40 45.95 -8.58
N TRP A 586 -12.55 46.90 -8.21
CA TRP A 586 -12.43 47.34 -6.82
C TRP A 586 -13.79 47.81 -6.30
N GLU A 587 -14.52 48.66 -7.04
CA GLU A 587 -15.82 49.16 -6.61
C GLU A 587 -16.89 48.05 -6.57
N ALA A 588 -16.79 47.03 -7.44
CA ALA A 588 -17.65 45.85 -7.37
C ALA A 588 -17.43 45.06 -6.07
N HIS A 589 -16.18 44.81 -5.69
CA HIS A 589 -15.85 44.15 -4.42
C HIS A 589 -16.18 45.03 -3.20
N ALA A 590 -15.91 46.33 -3.28
CA ALA A 590 -16.29 47.31 -2.26
C ALA A 590 -17.79 47.29 -2.02
N ARG A 591 -18.62 47.28 -3.06
CA ARG A 591 -20.09 47.22 -2.93
C ARG A 591 -20.55 45.97 -2.18
N VAL A 592 -20.00 44.80 -2.51
CA VAL A 592 -20.32 43.55 -1.80
C VAL A 592 -19.85 43.65 -0.35
N ALA A 593 -18.61 44.08 -0.10
CA ALA A 593 -18.08 44.26 1.25
C ALA A 593 -18.91 45.24 2.08
N ARG A 594 -19.41 46.34 1.49
CA ARG A 594 -20.29 47.30 2.19
C ARG A 594 -21.58 46.67 2.70
N SER A 595 -22.09 45.68 1.97
CA SER A 595 -23.30 44.93 2.34
C SER A 595 -23.05 43.78 3.32
N THR A 596 -21.80 43.39 3.52
CA THR A 596 -21.40 42.29 4.41
C THR A 596 -21.28 42.79 5.86
N SER A 597 -21.97 42.11 6.79
CA SER A 597 -21.88 42.42 8.23
C SER A 597 -20.78 41.67 8.97
N TYR A 598 -20.20 40.63 8.35
CA TYR A 598 -19.10 39.85 8.90
C TYR A 598 -17.78 40.62 8.82
N SER A 599 -16.98 40.50 9.87
CA SER A 599 -15.56 40.86 9.89
C SER A 599 -14.73 39.89 9.07
N LEU A 600 -13.52 40.31 8.67
CA LEU A 600 -12.59 39.43 7.95
C LEU A 600 -12.17 38.22 8.79
N ARG A 601 -12.11 38.38 10.12
CA ARG A 601 -11.79 37.31 11.08
C ARG A 601 -12.88 36.24 11.14
N GLU A 602 -14.15 36.63 11.10
CA GLU A 602 -15.28 35.69 11.14
C GLU A 602 -15.34 34.82 9.88
N VAL A 603 -14.83 35.33 8.76
CA VAL A 603 -14.80 34.60 7.48
C VAL A 603 -13.47 33.90 7.20
N ALA A 604 -12.53 33.89 8.15
CA ALA A 604 -11.21 33.31 7.96
C ALA A 604 -11.22 31.81 7.62
N ASN A 605 -12.30 31.11 8.00
CA ASN A 605 -12.49 29.66 7.79
C ASN A 605 -13.78 29.36 7.00
N THR A 606 -14.35 30.33 6.28
CA THR A 606 -15.55 30.10 5.44
C THR A 606 -15.21 30.28 3.97
N GLY A 607 -15.93 29.57 3.08
CA GLY A 607 -15.68 29.56 1.63
C GLY A 607 -16.69 30.33 0.79
N ASP A 608 -17.50 31.20 1.40
CA ASP A 608 -18.64 31.83 0.75
C ASP A 608 -18.28 33.08 -0.09
N GLY A 609 -19.18 33.49 -1.00
CA GLY A 609 -19.00 34.68 -1.86
C GLY A 609 -18.58 35.99 -1.16
N PRO A 610 -19.09 36.32 0.04
CA PRO A 610 -18.62 37.48 0.81
C PRO A 610 -17.14 37.42 1.19
N VAL A 611 -16.58 36.21 1.34
CA VAL A 611 -15.16 35.98 1.67
C VAL A 611 -14.27 36.41 0.52
N ALA A 612 -14.66 36.15 -0.72
CA ALA A 612 -13.90 36.56 -1.90
C ALA A 612 -13.81 38.10 -2.01
N ALA A 613 -14.90 38.81 -1.76
CA ALA A 613 -14.91 40.28 -1.81
C ALA A 613 -14.14 40.92 -0.65
N LEU A 614 -14.33 40.44 0.58
CA LEU A 614 -13.57 40.92 1.73
C LEU A 614 -12.08 40.56 1.62
N GLY A 615 -11.78 39.33 1.17
CA GLY A 615 -10.43 38.85 0.89
C GLY A 615 -9.74 39.68 -0.19
N TYR A 616 -10.43 40.02 -1.28
CA TYR A 616 -9.88 40.89 -2.33
C TYR A 616 -9.44 42.24 -1.74
N LEU A 617 -10.32 42.91 -0.99
CA LEU A 617 -10.03 44.21 -0.40
C LEU A 617 -8.94 44.12 0.68
N ALA A 618 -8.90 43.02 1.42
CA ALA A 618 -7.85 42.74 2.39
C ALA A 618 -6.48 42.62 1.72
N VAL A 619 -6.39 41.90 0.61
CA VAL A 619 -5.15 41.77 -0.16
C VAL A 619 -4.77 43.09 -0.82
N ASP A 620 -5.72 43.80 -1.42
CA ASP A 620 -5.52 45.14 -1.99
C ASP A 620 -4.93 46.11 -0.94
N TRP A 621 -5.50 46.12 0.28
CA TRP A 621 -4.99 46.91 1.40
C TRP A 621 -3.57 46.49 1.83
N LEU A 622 -3.30 45.18 1.89
CA LEU A 622 -1.96 44.67 2.20
C LEU A 622 -0.93 45.05 1.13
N VAL A 623 -1.35 45.07 -0.15
CA VAL A 623 -0.51 45.51 -1.26
C VAL A 623 -0.24 47.01 -1.19
N GLU A 624 -1.23 47.85 -0.87
CA GLU A 624 -1.01 49.29 -0.66
C GLU A 624 0.01 49.55 0.46
N ARG A 625 -0.01 48.72 1.50
CA ARG A 625 0.87 48.86 2.67
C ARG A 625 2.28 48.30 2.43
N ALA A 626 2.39 47.08 1.93
CA ALA A 626 3.63 46.29 1.91
C ALA A 626 4.16 46.03 0.48
N GLY A 627 3.42 46.47 -0.55
CA GLY A 627 3.75 46.28 -1.95
C GLY A 627 3.25 44.95 -2.52
N ASP A 628 3.13 44.87 -3.85
CA ASP A 628 2.64 43.68 -4.57
C ASP A 628 3.46 42.43 -4.20
N ARG A 629 4.79 42.54 -4.08
CA ARG A 629 5.67 41.40 -3.76
C ARG A 629 5.34 40.72 -2.42
N ALA A 630 4.87 41.48 -1.42
CA ALA A 630 4.67 40.97 -0.06
C ALA A 630 3.66 39.81 0.00
N VAL A 631 2.65 39.79 -0.87
CA VAL A 631 1.59 38.76 -0.85
C VAL A 631 2.11 37.38 -1.23
N PHE A 632 3.09 37.29 -2.13
CA PHE A 632 3.75 36.03 -2.48
C PHE A 632 4.95 35.73 -1.57
N GLU A 633 5.59 36.76 -1.01
CA GLU A 633 6.64 36.59 0.01
C GLU A 633 6.10 35.90 1.26
N TYR A 634 4.85 36.19 1.66
CA TYR A 634 4.17 35.47 2.73
C TYR A 634 4.23 33.95 2.55
N TYR A 635 3.90 33.45 1.36
CA TYR A 635 3.92 32.01 1.09
C TYR A 635 5.34 31.44 1.13
N ARG A 636 6.33 32.17 0.62
CA ARG A 636 7.76 31.78 0.74
C ARG A 636 8.23 31.67 2.19
N LEU A 637 7.69 32.53 3.07
CA LEU A 637 8.06 32.60 4.47
C LEU A 637 7.40 31.52 5.33
N LEU A 638 6.34 30.84 4.85
CA LEU A 638 5.68 29.76 5.60
C LEU A 638 6.63 28.61 5.98
N LEU A 639 7.68 28.36 5.19
CA LEU A 639 8.67 27.31 5.46
C LEU A 639 9.77 27.73 6.45
N PRO A 640 10.49 28.84 6.23
CA PRO A 640 11.57 29.23 7.13
C PRO A 640 11.07 29.77 8.48
N GLU A 641 9.80 30.19 8.58
CA GLU A 641 9.24 30.73 9.81
C GLU A 641 8.62 29.64 10.70
N PRO A 642 8.63 29.84 12.04
CA PRO A 642 8.11 28.86 12.98
C PRO A 642 6.58 28.81 13.04
N SER A 643 5.88 29.80 12.48
CA SER A 643 4.41 29.85 12.45
C SER A 643 3.86 30.71 11.30
N VAL A 644 2.56 30.55 11.04
CA VAL A 644 1.78 31.35 10.09
C VAL A 644 1.81 32.84 10.45
N GLU A 645 1.69 33.16 11.74
CA GLU A 645 1.71 34.53 12.25
C GLU A 645 3.07 35.20 12.05
N ALA A 646 4.16 34.45 12.27
CA ALA A 646 5.52 34.94 12.05
C ALA A 646 5.78 35.21 10.56
N ALA A 647 5.33 34.31 9.67
CA ALA A 647 5.38 34.53 8.22
C ALA A 647 4.56 35.75 7.79
N PHE A 648 3.36 35.93 8.35
CA PHE A 648 2.51 37.09 8.08
C PHE A 648 3.17 38.40 8.53
N GLU A 649 3.66 38.44 9.78
CA GLU A 649 4.31 39.63 10.33
C GLU A 649 5.56 40.01 9.55
N ARG A 650 6.37 39.03 9.16
CA ARG A 650 7.58 39.28 8.38
C ARG A 650 7.28 39.72 6.95
N ALA A 651 6.23 39.19 6.32
CA ALA A 651 5.84 39.58 4.96
C ALA A 651 5.24 40.99 4.89
N PHE A 652 4.35 41.33 5.84
CA PHE A 652 3.53 42.54 5.76
C PHE A 652 3.94 43.65 6.74
N GLY A 653 4.85 43.37 7.67
CA GLY A 653 5.33 44.33 8.67
C GLY A 653 4.31 44.64 9.77
N LEU A 654 3.31 43.78 9.98
CA LEU A 654 2.36 43.85 11.07
C LEU A 654 1.84 42.46 11.46
N THR A 655 1.52 42.26 12.73
CA THR A 655 0.92 41.00 13.19
C THR A 655 -0.45 40.81 12.54
N ILE A 656 -0.86 39.55 12.34
CA ILE A 656 -2.19 39.22 11.79
C ILE A 656 -3.33 39.80 12.65
N GLU A 657 -3.13 39.89 13.97
CA GLU A 657 -4.09 40.46 14.91
C GLU A 657 -4.22 41.98 14.74
N ALA A 658 -3.10 42.69 14.57
CA ALA A 658 -3.11 44.12 14.26
C ALA A 658 -3.74 44.38 12.89
N PHE A 659 -3.45 43.52 11.90
CA PHE A 659 -4.07 43.59 10.59
C PHE A 659 -5.59 43.47 10.68
N TYR A 660 -6.13 42.48 11.39
CA TYR A 660 -7.59 42.36 11.54
C TYR A 660 -8.22 43.60 12.14
N LEU A 661 -7.60 44.20 13.16
CA LEU A 661 -8.10 45.42 13.78
C LEU A 661 -8.10 46.61 12.79
N GLU A 662 -6.96 46.85 12.12
CA GLU A 662 -6.82 47.95 11.15
C GLU A 662 -7.76 47.76 9.94
N PHE A 663 -7.93 46.52 9.46
CA PHE A 663 -8.80 46.20 8.34
C PHE A 663 -10.29 46.32 8.71
N ASP A 664 -10.70 45.91 9.91
CA ASP A 664 -12.09 46.05 10.35
C ASP A 664 -12.48 47.54 10.46
N GLU A 665 -11.57 48.41 10.92
CA GLU A 665 -11.78 49.86 10.89
C GLU A 665 -11.88 50.41 9.47
N TYR A 666 -11.03 49.94 8.56
CA TYR A 666 -11.10 50.28 7.14
C TYR A 666 -12.43 49.85 6.52
N HIS A 667 -12.87 48.62 6.77
CA HIS A 667 -14.14 48.08 6.31
C HIS A 667 -15.33 48.87 6.86
N ALA A 668 -15.30 49.27 8.13
CA ALA A 668 -16.32 50.14 8.73
C ALA A 668 -16.42 51.49 8.01
N ARG A 669 -15.30 52.17 7.75
CA ARG A 669 -15.28 53.43 6.98
C ARG A 669 -15.80 53.24 5.56
N LEU A 670 -15.48 52.11 4.93
CA LEU A 670 -15.97 51.78 3.59
C LEU A 670 -17.50 51.63 3.56
N ARG A 671 -18.09 51.10 4.63
CA ARG A 671 -19.55 50.99 4.81
C ARG A 671 -20.23 52.35 4.98
N GLU A 672 -19.58 53.27 5.71
CA GLU A 672 -20.08 54.62 5.93
C GLU A 672 -20.00 55.49 4.67
N SER A 673 -18.98 55.31 3.82
CA SER A 673 -18.79 56.11 2.60
C SER A 673 -19.70 55.74 1.43
N GLY A 674 -20.46 54.64 1.54
CA GLY A 674 -21.43 54.19 0.53
C GLY A 674 -22.88 54.59 0.79
N GLN A 675 -23.15 55.36 1.85
CA GLN A 675 -24.41 56.08 2.07
C GLN A 675 -24.32 57.48 1.48
#